data_AF-A0A158PT19-F1
#
_entry.id   AF-A0A158PT19-F1
#
_cell.length_a   1.000
_cell.length_b   1.000
_cell.length_c   1.000
_cell.angle_alpha   90.00
_cell.angle_beta   90.00
_cell.angle_gamma   90.00
#
_symmetry.space_group_name_H-M   'P 1'
#
loop_
_entity.id
_entity.type
_entity.pdbx_description
1 polymer ?
#
loop_
_entity_poly.entity_id
_entity_poly.type
_entity_poly.pdbx_seq_one_letter_code
_entity_poly.pdbx_strand_id
1 'polypeptide(L)'
;LLSNKDDPRYIHYERILSSIFMIACNEGVLPLSDCCELLILCTNFSLTTPMDSRKFEYMQKNLHLIDYKGLRNILKLLVVERMQEMLLTLIDRQLNLLPCIFTITELHRVSNNSRAFLLPRVAKKFNDMFISFRPLTEMVTIIGRSWLYPIAAHISFPVSTPSWKLEVTTTRLHQRAHLPYKSELFAPQSFLLYTLLRQPRGKDTISVKKRSCMLFVLFPSVILFIYFIQLSETVYRKGRDELMWVILQYVAVYIDRVSNEEMVRVTWSGADTDPLLFVRFLVPAILPKPSESLWRQIQFLQERTADSDPNIQNVADHNAVLAAVANALKFHYKLHIYVFTEWFFFKQFPELSYREMEAKMRREMQIELGMRPIEQSTVNPELHMPIYYGNIMERILPVRNNQICFTPPQKFRYYRRKFGYDNLSDFEKFLRDGKYALLTPSFISDNHQLSLPSQFCQALVDRILQASNYAHQPPAFVYKDWRFAEMPPAGQALTGACIELLASPHAPVITAHALIDLVFIRPLHQPFVFLIMFALILTALPVSFQQVFYDHIVSVLDSEALHGDPSVCFGSLESECLLLTENQLLTNLALGHAYLQHCNTVRIHVYKMTVKVNERVGLLKYEDSICDFLYHMKYMYVGDFVKNEAEQAIQRLSPSMRNKLKYISHTQMNTSSWYWGNMSWKDAEKVLMSQLPGTYLVRDSASDRYIFTISYRTKHSVHHTRLAQHGGNFCLGGNLIL
;
A
#
# COMPACT_ATOMS: atom_id res chain seq x y z
N LEU A 1 9.53 40.93 29.53
CA LEU A 1 9.19 42.20 28.83
C LEU A 1 8.30 41.96 27.60
N LEU A 2 8.63 41.03 26.70
CA LEU A 2 7.81 40.67 25.52
C LEU A 2 6.59 39.76 25.80
N SER A 3 6.40 39.30 27.04
CA SER A 3 5.35 38.33 27.39
C SER A 3 3.98 38.95 27.66
N ASN A 4 3.91 40.26 27.93
CA ASN A 4 2.65 40.96 28.19
C ASN A 4 2.37 41.97 27.07
N LYS A 5 1.72 41.48 25.99
CA LYS A 5 1.37 42.28 24.80
C LYS A 5 0.26 43.31 25.06
N ASP A 6 -0.37 43.27 26.23
CA ASP A 6 -1.47 44.15 26.64
C ASP A 6 -1.01 45.40 27.42
N ASP A 7 0.28 45.51 27.76
CA ASP A 7 0.84 46.73 28.37
C ASP A 7 0.88 47.86 27.31
N PRO A 8 0.31 49.06 27.56
CA PRO A 8 0.36 50.17 26.61
C PRO A 8 1.80 50.60 26.22
N ARG A 9 2.80 50.31 27.05
CA ARG A 9 4.23 50.56 26.73
C ARG A 9 4.77 49.59 25.68
N TYR A 10 4.09 48.47 25.42
CA TYR A 10 4.48 47.47 24.43
C TYR A 10 4.64 48.08 23.03
N ILE A 11 3.79 49.04 22.65
CA ILE A 11 3.88 49.75 21.35
C ILE A 11 5.24 50.42 21.16
N HIS A 12 5.79 51.01 22.23
CA HIS A 12 7.11 51.65 22.19
C HIS A 12 8.24 50.62 22.09
N TYR A 13 8.16 49.53 22.86
CA TYR A 13 9.12 48.43 22.76
C TYR A 13 9.09 47.76 21.38
N GLU A 14 7.91 47.55 20.83
CA GLU A 14 7.70 46.98 19.49
C GLU A 14 8.34 47.85 18.41
N ARG A 15 8.16 49.18 18.46
CA ARG A 15 8.77 50.13 17.50
C ARG A 15 10.29 50.13 17.60
N ILE A 16 10.84 50.10 18.82
CA ILE A 16 12.29 50.05 19.04
C ILE A 16 12.85 48.75 18.46
N LEU A 17 12.27 47.61 18.82
CA LEU A 17 12.70 46.29 18.34
C LEU A 17 12.61 46.18 16.82
N SER A 18 11.51 46.66 16.23
CA SER A 18 11.34 46.63 14.77
C SER A 18 12.39 47.48 14.06
N SER A 19 12.73 48.65 14.62
CA SER A 19 13.80 49.50 14.08
C SER A 19 15.17 48.82 14.19
N ILE A 20 15.47 48.19 15.34
CA ILE A 20 16.70 47.42 15.54
C ILE A 20 16.81 46.27 14.54
N PHE A 21 15.75 45.49 14.35
CA PHE A 21 15.77 44.37 13.40
C PHE A 21 15.95 44.83 11.96
N MET A 22 15.24 45.88 11.53
CA MET A 22 15.38 46.43 10.18
C MET A 22 16.80 46.97 9.94
N ILE A 23 17.40 47.67 10.92
CA ILE A 23 18.78 48.17 10.81
C ILE A 23 19.76 46.99 10.77
N ALA A 24 19.64 46.04 11.70
CA ALA A 24 20.51 44.86 11.74
C ALA A 24 20.44 44.03 10.44
N CYS A 25 19.26 43.96 9.81
CA CYS A 25 19.10 43.31 8.52
C CYS A 25 19.78 44.10 7.39
N ASN A 26 19.62 45.43 7.37
CA ASN A 26 20.24 46.27 6.35
C ASN A 26 21.78 46.29 6.44
N GLU A 27 22.33 46.18 7.66
CA GLU A 27 23.76 46.05 7.94
C GLU A 27 24.30 44.62 7.70
N GLY A 28 23.44 43.67 7.32
CA GLY A 28 23.83 42.28 7.04
C GLY A 28 24.14 41.42 8.27
N VAL A 29 23.84 41.91 9.48
CA VAL A 29 24.02 41.17 10.75
C VAL A 29 22.96 40.10 10.92
N LEU A 30 21.73 40.36 10.45
CA LEU A 30 20.58 39.46 10.55
C LEU A 30 20.10 39.04 9.16
N PRO A 31 19.90 37.74 8.88
CA PRO A 31 19.29 37.29 7.63
C PRO A 31 17.88 37.86 7.45
N LEU A 32 17.52 38.20 6.21
CA LEU A 32 16.22 38.80 5.89
C LEU A 32 15.02 37.91 6.28
N SER A 33 15.16 36.58 6.15
CA SER A 33 14.12 35.63 6.57
C SER A 33 13.85 35.76 8.06
N ASP A 34 14.90 35.72 8.88
CA ASP A 34 14.82 35.78 10.34
C ASP A 34 14.30 37.16 10.79
N CYS A 35 14.72 38.24 10.12
CA CYS A 35 14.17 39.57 10.34
C CYS A 35 12.66 39.59 10.13
N CYS A 36 12.16 39.02 9.04
CA CYS A 36 10.73 38.98 8.76
C CYS A 36 9.96 38.13 9.80
N GLU A 37 10.52 36.99 10.22
CA GLU A 37 9.93 36.16 11.28
C GLU A 37 9.84 36.91 12.62
N LEU A 38 10.92 37.60 13.02
CA LEU A 38 10.95 38.41 14.24
C LEU A 38 9.99 39.60 14.18
N LEU A 39 9.88 40.28 13.03
CA LEU A 39 8.91 41.36 12.84
C LEU A 39 7.47 40.87 13.02
N ILE A 40 7.15 39.66 12.53
CA ILE A 40 5.84 39.04 12.75
C ILE A 40 5.64 38.72 14.23
N LEU A 41 6.57 38.00 14.86
CA LEU A 41 6.44 37.55 16.26
C LEU A 41 6.30 38.71 17.26
N CYS A 42 6.99 39.82 17.01
CA CYS A 42 6.93 41.02 17.83
C CYS A 42 5.64 41.85 17.63
N THR A 43 4.85 41.55 16.59
CA THR A 43 3.62 42.29 16.33
C THR A 43 2.48 41.77 17.22
N ASN A 44 1.63 42.68 17.70
CA ASN A 44 0.41 42.33 18.41
C ASN A 44 -0.77 42.24 17.44
N PHE A 45 -1.32 41.03 17.25
CA PHE A 45 -2.44 40.75 16.34
C PHE A 45 -3.81 40.76 17.03
N SER A 46 -3.89 41.14 18.31
CA SER A 46 -5.15 41.31 19.06
C SER A 46 -6.03 42.46 18.55
N LEU A 47 -5.52 43.28 17.62
CA LEU A 47 -6.19 44.46 17.04
C LEU A 47 -6.59 45.54 18.07
N THR A 48 -6.13 45.41 19.32
CA THR A 48 -6.32 46.41 20.38
C THR A 48 -5.55 47.71 20.11
N THR A 49 -4.51 47.63 19.27
CA THR A 49 -3.66 48.76 18.89
C THR A 49 -3.47 48.78 17.37
N PRO A 50 -3.32 49.95 16.75
CA PRO A 50 -3.10 50.06 15.31
C PRO A 50 -1.72 49.47 14.94
N MET A 51 -1.72 48.59 13.96
CA MET A 51 -0.48 47.92 13.52
C MET A 51 0.45 48.90 12.79
N ASP A 52 1.76 48.72 12.97
CA ASP A 52 2.76 49.56 12.31
C ASP A 52 2.90 49.19 10.82
N SER A 53 2.40 50.06 9.93
CA SER A 53 2.43 49.86 8.48
C SER A 53 3.84 49.73 7.91
N ARG A 54 4.84 50.36 8.56
CA ARG A 54 6.24 50.39 8.08
C ARG A 54 6.85 49.00 8.01
N LYS A 55 6.50 48.12 8.95
CA LYS A 55 6.99 46.74 8.97
C LYS A 55 6.50 45.97 7.75
N PHE A 56 5.22 46.12 7.45
CA PHE A 56 4.58 45.39 6.36
C PHE A 56 5.04 45.90 5.01
N GLU A 57 5.21 47.21 4.84
CA GLU A 57 5.82 47.80 3.64
C GLU A 57 7.26 47.29 3.45
N TYR A 58 8.06 47.26 4.52
CA TYR A 58 9.43 46.72 4.47
C TYR A 58 9.45 45.24 4.07
N MET A 59 8.62 44.41 4.71
CA MET A 59 8.50 42.99 4.39
C MET A 59 8.04 42.81 2.94
N GLN A 60 6.99 43.51 2.51
CA GLN A 60 6.40 43.38 1.18
C GLN A 60 7.38 43.77 0.07
N LYS A 61 8.21 44.79 0.31
CA LYS A 61 9.29 45.20 -0.61
C LYS A 61 10.36 44.10 -0.75
N ASN A 62 10.67 43.39 0.33
CA ASN A 62 11.80 42.46 0.38
C ASN A 62 11.40 40.97 0.21
N LEU A 63 10.11 40.63 0.15
CA LEU A 63 9.61 39.26 0.01
C LEU A 63 10.27 38.45 -1.13
N HIS A 64 10.55 39.10 -2.27
CA HIS A 64 11.12 38.45 -3.46
C HIS A 64 12.59 38.03 -3.28
N LEU A 65 13.28 38.54 -2.27
CA LEU A 65 14.68 38.22 -1.96
C LEU A 65 14.81 37.02 -1.00
N ILE A 66 13.70 36.62 -0.36
CA ILE A 66 13.67 35.51 0.59
C ILE A 66 13.52 34.20 -0.20
N ASP A 67 14.20 33.15 0.26
CA ASP A 67 14.07 31.84 -0.34
C ASP A 67 12.68 31.24 -0.09
N TYR A 68 12.26 30.30 -0.95
CA TYR A 68 10.93 29.72 -0.84
C TYR A 68 10.69 28.95 0.48
N LYS A 69 11.77 28.52 1.16
CA LYS A 69 11.66 27.86 2.48
C LYS A 69 11.41 28.87 3.58
N GLY A 70 12.13 29.99 3.61
CA GLY A 70 11.86 31.12 4.51
C GLY A 70 10.45 31.67 4.29
N LEU A 71 10.04 31.83 3.02
CA LEU A 71 8.67 32.24 2.69
C LEU A 71 7.60 31.26 3.19
N ARG A 72 7.88 29.95 3.17
CA ARG A 72 6.98 28.94 3.76
C ARG A 72 6.89 29.07 5.29
N ASN A 73 7.99 29.37 5.98
CA ASN A 73 7.97 29.61 7.43
C ASN A 73 7.18 30.88 7.77
N ILE A 74 7.41 31.96 7.02
CA ILE A 74 6.65 33.21 7.11
C ILE A 74 5.17 32.95 6.88
N LEU A 75 4.80 32.19 5.84
CA LEU A 75 3.42 31.78 5.58
C LEU A 75 2.81 31.08 6.80
N LYS A 76 3.53 30.13 7.41
CA LYS A 76 3.05 29.41 8.60
C LYS A 76 2.73 30.36 9.76
N LEU A 77 3.57 31.36 10.01
CA LEU A 77 3.34 32.36 11.07
C LEU A 77 2.14 33.27 10.73
N LEU A 78 2.08 33.79 9.50
CA LEU A 78 1.02 34.71 9.07
C LEU A 78 -0.38 34.08 9.08
N VAL A 79 -0.47 32.77 8.81
CA VAL A 79 -1.76 32.05 8.85
C VAL A 79 -2.29 31.94 10.28
N VAL A 80 -1.41 31.75 11.27
CA VAL A 80 -1.81 31.72 12.70
C VAL A 80 -2.30 33.10 13.14
N GLU A 81 -1.56 34.14 12.73
CA GLU A 81 -1.81 35.54 13.12
C GLU A 81 -2.87 36.25 12.24
N ARG A 82 -3.43 35.54 11.23
CA ARG A 82 -4.57 35.97 10.39
C ARG A 82 -4.38 37.28 9.60
N MET A 83 -3.17 37.53 9.11
CA MET A 83 -2.86 38.75 8.35
C MET A 83 -3.26 38.71 6.88
N GLN A 84 -4.23 39.52 6.47
CA GLN A 84 -4.83 39.43 5.14
C GLN A 84 -3.88 39.74 3.97
N GLU A 85 -3.27 40.93 3.94
CA GLU A 85 -2.64 41.48 2.72
C GLU A 85 -1.40 40.70 2.28
N MET A 86 -0.56 40.30 3.25
CA MET A 86 0.64 39.51 2.96
C MET A 86 0.30 38.08 2.56
N LEU A 87 -0.74 37.48 3.15
CA LEU A 87 -1.24 36.16 2.74
C LEU A 87 -1.75 36.16 1.30
N LEU A 88 -2.48 37.20 0.89
CA LEU A 88 -2.97 37.30 -0.49
C LEU A 88 -1.81 37.33 -1.50
N THR A 89 -0.71 37.98 -1.14
CA THR A 89 0.51 38.04 -1.97
C THR A 89 1.20 36.67 -2.03
N LEU A 90 1.36 35.98 -0.89
CA LEU A 90 2.01 34.66 -0.83
C LEU A 90 1.19 33.54 -1.48
N ILE A 91 -0.14 33.66 -1.48
CA ILE A 91 -1.06 32.69 -2.10
C ILE A 91 -1.14 32.90 -3.61
N ASP A 92 -0.69 34.05 -4.13
CA ASP A 92 -0.79 34.33 -5.56
C ASP A 92 0.15 33.45 -6.39
N ARG A 93 -0.47 32.53 -7.14
CA ARG A 93 0.21 31.62 -8.06
C ARG A 93 1.00 32.37 -9.14
N GLN A 94 0.55 33.54 -9.58
CA GLN A 94 1.19 34.29 -10.66
C GLN A 94 2.55 34.85 -10.22
N LEU A 95 2.68 35.22 -8.94
CA LEU A 95 3.95 35.70 -8.39
C LEU A 95 4.97 34.57 -8.22
N ASN A 96 4.50 33.32 -8.14
CA ASN A 96 5.34 32.11 -8.09
C ASN A 96 6.51 32.26 -7.08
N LEU A 97 6.19 32.75 -5.87
CA LEU A 97 7.13 33.00 -4.77
C LEU A 97 7.50 31.73 -4.00
N LEU A 98 6.60 30.75 -3.98
CA LEU A 98 6.86 29.40 -3.47
C LEU A 98 6.05 28.37 -4.25
N PRO A 99 6.43 27.08 -4.22
CA PRO A 99 5.61 26.01 -4.80
C PRO A 99 4.21 26.00 -4.20
N CYS A 100 3.17 26.11 -5.03
CA CYS A 100 1.77 26.15 -4.60
C CYS A 100 1.34 24.95 -3.74
N ILE A 101 1.97 23.78 -3.94
CA ILE A 101 1.73 22.58 -3.13
C ILE A 101 2.06 22.80 -1.64
N PHE A 102 3.07 23.62 -1.32
CA PHE A 102 3.38 23.98 0.06
C PHE A 102 2.38 24.96 0.63
N THR A 103 1.94 25.94 -0.18
CA THR A 103 0.90 26.89 0.22
C THR A 103 -0.37 26.16 0.65
N ILE A 104 -0.83 25.20 -0.16
CA ILE A 104 -2.00 24.38 0.18
C ILE A 104 -1.75 23.53 1.41
N THR A 105 -0.58 22.89 1.51
CA THR A 105 -0.24 22.02 2.65
C THR A 105 -0.30 22.78 3.98
N GLU A 106 0.26 23.99 4.04
CA GLU A 106 0.26 24.78 5.27
C GLU A 106 -1.13 25.37 5.59
N LEU A 107 -1.86 25.88 4.59
CA LEU A 107 -3.22 26.39 4.79
C LEU A 107 -4.19 25.30 5.23
N HIS A 108 -4.06 24.10 4.65
CA HIS A 108 -4.90 22.97 5.02
C HIS A 108 -4.67 22.52 6.47
N ARG A 109 -3.40 22.51 6.94
CA ARG A 109 -3.06 22.15 8.33
C ARG A 109 -3.75 23.02 9.36
N VAL A 110 -3.83 24.33 9.12
CA VAL A 110 -4.51 25.26 10.03
C VAL A 110 -6.04 25.11 9.92
N SER A 111 -6.55 24.77 8.73
CA SER A 111 -7.99 24.59 8.50
C SER A 111 -8.60 23.30 9.08
N ASN A 112 -7.81 22.35 9.56
CA ASN A 112 -8.32 21.13 10.23
C ASN A 112 -9.16 21.44 11.48
N ASN A 113 -9.02 22.64 12.05
CA ASN A 113 -9.86 23.12 13.15
C ASN A 113 -11.09 23.95 12.70
N SER A 114 -11.30 24.13 11.38
CA SER A 114 -12.45 24.70 10.64
C SER A 114 -12.00 25.79 9.66
N ARG A 115 -12.40 25.67 8.39
CA ARG A 115 -12.19 26.70 7.34
C ARG A 115 -12.85 28.05 7.67
N ALA A 116 -13.78 28.07 8.62
CA ALA A 116 -14.45 29.25 9.15
C ALA A 116 -13.50 30.27 9.81
N PHE A 117 -12.25 29.89 10.12
CA PHE A 117 -11.27 30.78 10.75
C PHE A 117 -10.42 31.60 9.78
N LEU A 118 -10.56 31.40 8.46
CA LEU A 118 -9.88 32.22 7.45
C LEU A 118 -10.70 33.47 7.12
N LEU A 119 -10.01 34.60 6.90
CA LEU A 119 -10.64 35.83 6.42
C LEU A 119 -11.28 35.62 5.04
N PRO A 120 -12.45 36.22 4.73
CA PRO A 120 -13.21 35.92 3.52
C PRO A 120 -12.43 36.04 2.20
N ARG A 121 -11.59 37.08 2.06
CA ARG A 121 -10.77 37.28 0.85
C ARG A 121 -9.69 36.20 0.70
N VAL A 122 -9.03 35.85 1.80
CA VAL A 122 -8.02 34.78 1.84
C VAL A 122 -8.68 33.43 1.57
N ALA A 123 -9.84 33.17 2.17
CA ALA A 123 -10.62 31.96 1.96
C ALA A 123 -11.04 31.80 0.49
N LYS A 124 -11.50 32.89 -0.17
CA LYS A 124 -11.83 32.87 -1.59
C LYS A 124 -10.61 32.53 -2.46
N LYS A 125 -9.52 33.28 -2.31
CA LYS A 125 -8.28 33.06 -3.09
C LYS A 125 -7.71 31.65 -2.84
N PHE A 126 -7.75 31.18 -1.60
CA PHE A 126 -7.36 29.82 -1.25
C PHE A 126 -8.26 28.78 -1.91
N ASN A 127 -9.58 28.97 -1.93
CA ASN A 127 -10.51 28.03 -2.56
C ASN A 127 -10.29 27.96 -4.08
N ASP A 128 -10.09 29.11 -4.74
CA ASP A 128 -9.78 29.16 -6.17
C ASP A 128 -8.48 28.39 -6.48
N MET A 129 -7.45 28.58 -5.66
CA MET A 129 -6.20 27.80 -5.75
C MET A 129 -6.42 26.32 -5.43
N PHE A 130 -7.21 25.99 -4.42
CA PHE A 130 -7.46 24.59 -4.02
C PHE A 130 -8.21 23.82 -5.11
N ILE A 131 -9.18 24.47 -5.77
CA ILE A 131 -9.91 23.91 -6.91
C ILE A 131 -8.98 23.69 -8.11
N SER A 132 -7.97 24.54 -8.32
CA SER A 132 -7.00 24.36 -9.40
C SER A 132 -6.18 23.07 -9.26
N PHE A 133 -6.12 22.47 -8.07
CA PHE A 133 -5.44 21.20 -7.80
C PHE A 133 -6.32 19.98 -8.07
N ARG A 134 -7.60 20.15 -8.44
CA ARG A 134 -8.50 19.02 -8.75
C ARG A 134 -7.95 18.10 -9.85
N PRO A 135 -7.40 18.59 -10.98
CA PRO A 135 -6.80 17.71 -11.99
C PRO A 135 -5.62 16.90 -11.42
N LEU A 136 -4.77 17.50 -10.58
CA LEU A 136 -3.68 16.80 -9.92
C LEU A 136 -4.23 15.67 -9.02
N THR A 137 -5.26 15.95 -8.22
CA THR A 137 -5.90 14.93 -7.37
C THR A 137 -6.37 13.75 -8.19
N GLU A 138 -7.07 13.98 -9.31
CA GLU A 138 -7.56 12.89 -10.16
C GLU A 138 -6.38 12.12 -10.80
N MET A 139 -5.29 12.78 -11.20
CA MET A 139 -4.09 12.11 -11.75
C MET A 139 -3.38 11.20 -10.73
N VAL A 140 -3.44 11.51 -9.44
CA VAL A 140 -2.77 10.72 -8.38
C VAL A 140 -3.72 9.74 -7.70
N THR A 141 -4.99 9.73 -8.09
CA THR A 141 -6.04 8.88 -7.52
C THR A 141 -6.35 7.72 -8.46
N ILE A 142 -6.26 6.50 -7.92
CA ILE A 142 -6.69 5.30 -8.62
C ILE A 142 -8.21 5.27 -8.70
N ILE A 143 -8.76 5.11 -9.90
CA ILE A 143 -10.20 4.96 -10.13
C ILE A 143 -10.70 3.71 -9.39
N GLY A 144 -11.75 3.87 -8.58
CA GLY A 144 -12.33 2.77 -7.81
C GLY A 144 -11.45 2.23 -6.69
N ARG A 145 -10.42 2.99 -6.25
CA ARG A 145 -9.44 2.49 -5.27
C ARG A 145 -10.05 1.86 -4.02
N SER A 146 -11.15 2.39 -3.50
CA SER A 146 -11.84 1.87 -2.30
C SER A 146 -12.44 0.47 -2.50
N TRP A 147 -12.68 0.07 -3.76
CA TRP A 147 -13.29 -1.19 -4.16
C TRP A 147 -12.28 -2.24 -4.60
N LEU A 148 -11.05 -1.85 -4.96
CA LEU A 148 -9.99 -2.79 -5.33
C LEU A 148 -9.50 -3.58 -4.11
N TYR A 149 -9.23 -4.87 -4.28
CA TYR A 149 -8.68 -5.75 -3.24
C TYR A 149 -7.76 -6.82 -3.84
N PRO A 150 -6.69 -7.25 -3.14
CA PRO A 150 -5.84 -8.36 -3.58
C PRO A 150 -6.45 -9.72 -3.20
N ILE A 151 -5.98 -10.79 -3.84
CA ILE A 151 -6.19 -12.15 -3.36
C ILE A 151 -5.15 -12.46 -2.27
N ALA A 152 -5.62 -12.73 -1.06
CA ALA A 152 -4.76 -13.08 0.06
C ALA A 152 -4.00 -14.40 -0.17
N ALA A 153 -2.75 -14.44 0.30
CA ALA A 153 -1.88 -15.62 0.28
C ALA A 153 -1.64 -16.24 -1.12
N HIS A 154 -1.79 -15.47 -2.20
CA HIS A 154 -1.40 -15.87 -3.54
C HIS A 154 0.06 -15.50 -3.83
N ILE A 155 0.80 -16.39 -4.50
CA ILE A 155 2.24 -16.28 -4.74
C ILE A 155 2.58 -15.04 -5.59
N SER A 156 1.76 -14.74 -6.61
CA SER A 156 1.99 -13.59 -7.49
C SER A 156 1.64 -12.24 -6.86
N PHE A 157 0.92 -12.23 -5.74
CA PHE A 157 0.39 -11.00 -5.11
C PHE A 157 0.81 -10.89 -3.64
N PRO A 158 2.11 -10.68 -3.36
CA PRO A 158 2.56 -10.46 -2.00
C PRO A 158 1.93 -9.17 -1.43
N VAL A 159 1.10 -9.33 -0.39
CA VAL A 159 0.32 -8.23 0.20
C VAL A 159 1.17 -7.30 1.08
N SER A 160 2.48 -7.55 1.19
CA SER A 160 3.45 -6.62 1.79
C SER A 160 3.66 -5.34 0.97
N THR A 161 3.06 -5.25 -0.22
CA THR A 161 3.12 -4.06 -1.07
C THR A 161 2.50 -2.85 -0.35
N PRO A 162 3.20 -1.70 -0.27
CA PRO A 162 2.73 -0.52 0.49
C PRO A 162 1.40 0.03 -0.02
N SER A 163 1.00 -0.30 -1.25
CA SER A 163 -0.26 0.13 -1.86
C SER A 163 -1.50 -0.35 -1.10
N TRP A 164 -1.44 -1.47 -0.37
CA TRP A 164 -2.57 -2.04 0.39
C TRP A 164 -2.56 -1.69 1.88
N LYS A 165 -1.57 -0.91 2.33
CA LYS A 165 -1.39 -0.59 3.75
C LYS A 165 -2.44 0.40 4.24
N LEU A 166 -3.18 0.00 5.27
CA LEU A 166 -4.14 0.86 5.97
C LEU A 166 -3.51 1.50 7.21
N GLU A 167 -3.92 2.72 7.52
CA GLU A 167 -3.59 3.34 8.79
C GLU A 167 -4.19 2.54 9.97
N VAL A 168 -3.48 2.51 11.10
CA VAL A 168 -3.84 1.68 12.26
C VAL A 168 -5.07 2.24 12.98
N THR A 169 -5.12 3.55 13.19
CA THR A 169 -6.17 4.24 13.98
C THR A 169 -7.41 4.53 13.15
N THR A 170 -7.25 5.19 12.00
CA THR A 170 -8.39 5.65 11.19
C THR A 170 -8.91 4.59 10.21
N THR A 171 -8.11 3.55 9.95
CA THR A 171 -8.35 2.53 8.91
C THR A 171 -8.51 3.09 7.48
N ARG A 172 -7.99 4.29 7.24
CA ARG A 172 -7.98 4.94 5.93
C ARG A 172 -6.79 4.48 5.10
N LEU A 173 -6.86 4.70 3.78
CA LEU A 173 -5.68 4.63 2.92
C LEU A 173 -4.74 5.77 3.28
N HIS A 174 -3.43 5.48 3.29
CA HIS A 174 -2.44 6.51 3.52
C HIS A 174 -2.41 7.47 2.32
N GLN A 175 -2.97 8.66 2.49
CA GLN A 175 -2.91 9.72 1.50
C GLN A 175 -1.63 10.53 1.69
N ARG A 176 -0.92 10.80 0.60
CA ARG A 176 0.23 11.71 0.58
C ARG A 176 -0.26 13.08 0.10
N ALA A 177 0.24 14.15 0.71
CA ALA A 177 -0.18 15.55 0.49
C ALA A 177 -1.64 15.90 0.86
N HIS A 178 -1.89 17.17 1.14
CA HIS A 178 -3.24 17.71 1.39
C HIS A 178 -3.87 18.20 0.08
N LEU A 179 -4.45 17.29 -0.69
CA LEU A 179 -5.12 17.58 -1.96
C LEU A 179 -6.65 17.51 -1.83
N PRO A 180 -7.43 18.07 -2.78
CA PRO A 180 -8.90 17.99 -2.80
C PRO A 180 -9.39 16.57 -3.18
N TYR A 181 -9.04 15.56 -2.38
CA TYR A 181 -9.47 14.18 -2.58
C TYR A 181 -10.99 14.03 -2.42
N LYS A 182 -11.56 13.01 -3.09
CA LYS A 182 -12.96 12.59 -2.91
C LYS A 182 -13.18 12.15 -1.47
N SER A 183 -14.37 12.41 -0.93
CA SER A 183 -14.76 12.06 0.45
C SER A 183 -14.59 10.57 0.76
N GLU A 184 -14.80 9.71 -0.24
CA GLU A 184 -14.62 8.25 -0.17
C GLU A 184 -13.21 7.84 0.28
N LEU A 185 -12.17 8.58 -0.12
CA LEU A 185 -10.80 8.27 0.27
C LEU A 185 -10.49 8.68 1.72
N PHE A 186 -11.28 9.60 2.27
CA PHE A 186 -11.22 9.97 3.70
C PHE A 186 -12.08 9.05 4.57
N ALA A 187 -12.93 8.21 3.97
CA ALA A 187 -13.71 7.24 4.72
C ALA A 187 -12.83 6.06 5.18
N PRO A 188 -13.12 5.47 6.35
CA PRO A 188 -12.61 4.15 6.74
C PRO A 188 -12.80 3.13 5.62
N GLN A 189 -11.76 2.36 5.29
CA GLN A 189 -11.81 1.38 4.20
C GLN A 189 -12.40 0.05 4.67
N SER A 190 -13.66 0.11 5.11
CA SER A 190 -14.38 -1.03 5.69
C SER A 190 -14.55 -2.16 4.69
N PHE A 191 -14.84 -1.86 3.42
CA PHE A 191 -14.99 -2.88 2.38
C PHE A 191 -13.71 -3.69 2.15
N LEU A 192 -12.58 -3.00 1.93
CA LEU A 192 -11.28 -3.67 1.76
C LEU A 192 -10.92 -4.51 3.00
N LEU A 193 -11.11 -3.95 4.20
CA LEU A 193 -10.81 -4.67 5.44
C LEU A 193 -11.73 -5.89 5.62
N TYR A 194 -13.02 -5.75 5.34
CA TYR A 194 -14.00 -6.83 5.40
C TYR A 194 -13.65 -7.95 4.43
N THR A 195 -13.35 -7.62 3.16
CA THR A 195 -12.98 -8.59 2.13
C THR A 195 -11.69 -9.32 2.51
N LEU A 196 -10.67 -8.63 3.03
CA LEU A 196 -9.44 -9.26 3.50
C LEU A 196 -9.67 -10.17 4.72
N LEU A 197 -10.49 -9.76 5.69
CA LEU A 197 -10.78 -10.59 6.88
C LEU A 197 -11.61 -11.83 6.53
N ARG A 198 -12.48 -11.72 5.53
CA ARG A 198 -13.31 -12.82 5.03
C ARG A 198 -12.48 -13.87 4.28
N GLN A 199 -11.42 -13.46 3.58
CA GLN A 199 -10.56 -14.37 2.85
C GLN A 199 -9.72 -15.25 3.80
N PRO A 200 -9.63 -16.57 3.55
CA PRO A 200 -8.73 -17.45 4.30
C PRO A 200 -7.27 -16.97 4.25
N ARG A 201 -6.58 -17.00 5.40
CA ARG A 201 -5.23 -16.41 5.60
C ARG A 201 -5.13 -14.90 5.32
N GLY A 202 -6.25 -14.21 5.10
CA GLY A 202 -6.27 -12.77 4.85
C GLY A 202 -5.83 -11.93 6.05
N LYS A 203 -5.96 -12.45 7.28
CA LYS A 203 -5.38 -11.82 8.47
C LYS A 203 -3.88 -11.59 8.33
N ASP A 204 -3.17 -12.46 7.61
CA ASP A 204 -1.72 -12.38 7.41
C ASP A 204 -1.28 -11.16 6.60
N THR A 205 -2.22 -10.51 5.93
CA THR A 205 -2.00 -9.29 5.16
C THR A 205 -2.09 -8.01 6.01
N ILE A 206 -2.73 -8.08 7.18
CA ILE A 206 -2.94 -6.93 8.07
C ILE A 206 -1.68 -6.73 8.92
N SER A 207 -1.21 -5.49 9.08
CA SER A 207 -0.02 -5.22 9.91
C SER A 207 -0.18 -5.74 11.34
N VAL A 208 0.90 -6.29 11.91
CA VAL A 208 0.91 -6.84 13.28
C VAL A 208 0.39 -5.82 14.31
N LYS A 209 0.81 -4.55 14.21
CA LYS A 209 0.34 -3.46 15.10
C LYS A 209 -1.18 -3.28 15.07
N LYS A 210 -1.80 -3.39 13.90
CA LYS A 210 -3.26 -3.31 13.74
C LYS A 210 -3.97 -4.58 14.23
N ARG A 211 -3.38 -5.76 14.06
CA ARG A 211 -3.88 -7.01 14.67
C ARG A 211 -3.89 -6.89 16.19
N SER A 212 -2.80 -6.42 16.78
CA SER A 212 -2.70 -6.18 18.23
C SER A 212 -3.74 -5.15 18.68
N CYS A 213 -3.93 -4.01 17.99
CA CYS A 213 -4.99 -3.08 18.36
C CYS A 213 -6.41 -3.69 18.28
N MET A 214 -6.70 -4.52 17.27
CA MET A 214 -7.99 -5.24 17.18
C MET A 214 -8.18 -6.25 18.31
N LEU A 215 -7.13 -6.98 18.68
CA LEU A 215 -7.15 -7.99 19.74
C LEU A 215 -7.22 -7.37 21.14
N PHE A 216 -6.52 -6.26 21.39
CA PHE A 216 -6.32 -5.71 22.73
C PHE A 216 -7.37 -4.67 23.17
N VAL A 217 -8.08 -4.00 22.24
CA VAL A 217 -8.94 -2.86 22.59
C VAL A 217 -10.44 -3.20 22.56
N LEU A 218 -10.83 -4.30 21.92
CA LEU A 218 -12.21 -4.45 21.43
C LEU A 218 -13.03 -5.58 22.05
N PHE A 219 -12.49 -6.57 22.77
CA PHE A 219 -13.33 -7.73 23.11
C PHE A 219 -14.52 -7.42 24.05
N PRO A 220 -14.35 -6.70 25.19
CA PRO A 220 -15.48 -6.35 26.05
C PRO A 220 -16.47 -5.42 25.35
N SER A 221 -15.95 -4.43 24.60
CA SER A 221 -16.74 -3.43 23.89
C SER A 221 -17.46 -3.99 22.66
N VAL A 222 -16.88 -4.96 21.94
CA VAL A 222 -17.48 -5.63 20.78
C VAL A 222 -18.56 -6.62 21.21
N ILE A 223 -18.35 -7.37 22.30
CA ILE A 223 -19.44 -8.21 22.83
C ILE A 223 -20.60 -7.33 23.29
N LEU A 224 -20.32 -6.23 24.01
CA LEU A 224 -21.36 -5.27 24.38
C LEU A 224 -22.06 -4.69 23.14
N PHE A 225 -21.31 -4.31 22.11
CA PHE A 225 -21.84 -3.71 20.89
C PHE A 225 -22.73 -4.71 20.10
N ILE A 226 -22.25 -5.95 19.92
CA ILE A 226 -23.01 -7.03 19.26
C ILE A 226 -24.29 -7.34 20.05
N TYR A 227 -24.18 -7.42 21.38
CA TYR A 227 -25.31 -7.70 22.28
C TYR A 227 -26.34 -6.57 22.33
N PHE A 228 -25.91 -5.32 22.53
CA PHE A 228 -26.80 -4.17 22.75
C PHE A 228 -27.41 -3.59 21.48
N ILE A 229 -26.70 -3.60 20.34
CA ILE A 229 -27.12 -2.85 19.14
C ILE A 229 -27.63 -3.78 18.03
N GLN A 230 -27.04 -4.96 17.83
CA GLN A 230 -27.40 -5.82 16.69
C GLN A 230 -28.31 -7.00 17.04
N LEU A 231 -28.14 -7.64 18.19
CA LEU A 231 -28.92 -8.84 18.57
C LEU A 231 -30.15 -8.55 19.44
N SER A 232 -30.21 -7.40 20.10
CA SER A 232 -31.37 -6.97 20.90
C SER A 232 -32.58 -6.59 20.02
N GLU A 233 -32.33 -6.00 18.85
CA GLU A 233 -33.35 -5.57 17.88
C GLU A 233 -33.68 -6.64 16.81
N THR A 234 -32.83 -7.64 16.60
CA THR A 234 -33.01 -8.66 15.55
C THR A 234 -33.45 -10.02 16.12
N VAL A 235 -34.49 -10.63 15.54
CA VAL A 235 -35.07 -11.92 15.98
C VAL A 235 -34.19 -13.14 15.59
N TYR A 236 -33.08 -12.93 14.89
CA TYR A 236 -32.26 -14.00 14.32
C TYR A 236 -31.34 -14.66 15.36
N ARG A 237 -31.72 -15.85 15.84
CA ARG A 237 -30.96 -16.65 16.83
C ARG A 237 -30.25 -17.91 16.26
N LYS A 238 -30.31 -18.14 14.95
CA LYS A 238 -29.89 -19.39 14.31
C LYS A 238 -28.37 -19.68 14.36
N GLY A 239 -27.53 -18.66 14.53
CA GLY A 239 -26.07 -18.78 14.58
C GLY A 239 -25.44 -18.48 15.95
N ARG A 240 -26.23 -18.59 17.02
CA ARG A 240 -25.81 -18.22 18.39
C ARG A 240 -24.70 -19.12 18.91
N ASP A 241 -24.70 -20.39 18.50
CA ASP A 241 -23.81 -21.41 19.01
C ASP A 241 -22.41 -21.27 18.37
N GLU A 242 -22.35 -20.89 17.09
CA GLU A 242 -21.13 -20.52 16.39
C GLU A 242 -20.52 -19.22 16.95
N LEU A 243 -21.35 -18.24 17.28
CA LEU A 243 -20.89 -17.00 17.92
C LEU A 243 -20.29 -17.30 19.31
N MET A 244 -20.95 -18.14 20.10
CA MET A 244 -20.45 -18.56 21.42
C MET A 244 -19.13 -19.31 21.31
N TRP A 245 -19.00 -20.20 20.31
CA TRP A 245 -17.76 -20.90 20.05
C TRP A 245 -16.58 -19.96 19.74
N VAL A 246 -16.81 -18.92 18.93
CA VAL A 246 -15.76 -17.91 18.64
C VAL A 246 -15.36 -17.13 19.90
N ILE A 247 -16.34 -16.74 20.71
CA ILE A 247 -16.12 -16.06 21.98
C ILE A 247 -15.33 -16.94 22.95
N LEU A 248 -15.65 -18.24 23.02
CA LEU A 248 -14.93 -19.22 23.84
C LEU A 248 -13.45 -19.27 23.50
N GLN A 249 -13.10 -19.32 22.21
CA GLN A 249 -11.69 -19.42 21.80
C GLN A 249 -10.86 -18.24 22.35
N TYR A 250 -11.45 -17.04 22.41
CA TYR A 250 -10.79 -15.88 23.00
C TYR A 250 -10.71 -15.98 24.53
N VAL A 251 -11.83 -16.24 25.21
CA VAL A 251 -11.88 -16.36 26.68
C VAL A 251 -10.92 -17.44 27.17
N ALA A 252 -10.84 -18.56 26.46
CA ALA A 252 -9.94 -19.68 26.75
C ALA A 252 -8.45 -19.38 26.61
N VAL A 253 -8.08 -18.29 25.94
CA VAL A 253 -6.67 -17.86 25.78
C VAL A 253 -6.35 -16.67 26.68
N TYR A 254 -7.32 -15.79 26.96
CA TYR A 254 -7.11 -14.51 27.65
C TYR A 254 -7.82 -14.39 29.01
N ILE A 255 -8.27 -15.50 29.62
CA ILE A 255 -9.04 -15.47 30.88
C ILE A 255 -8.38 -14.66 32.00
N ASP A 256 -7.05 -14.71 32.12
CA ASP A 256 -6.28 -13.97 33.13
C ASP A 256 -6.38 -12.43 32.98
N ARG A 257 -6.92 -11.96 31.85
CA ARG A 257 -7.06 -10.54 31.50
C ARG A 257 -8.51 -10.08 31.38
N VAL A 258 -9.49 -10.96 31.54
CA VAL A 258 -10.92 -10.64 31.47
C VAL A 258 -11.47 -10.48 32.89
N SER A 259 -12.17 -9.38 33.16
CA SER A 259 -12.76 -9.15 34.48
C SER A 259 -14.00 -10.03 34.71
N ASN A 260 -14.30 -10.33 35.98
CA ASN A 260 -15.50 -11.10 36.35
C ASN A 260 -16.81 -10.42 35.91
N GLU A 261 -16.85 -9.08 35.91
CA GLU A 261 -18.01 -8.32 35.45
C GLU A 261 -18.25 -8.45 33.94
N GLU A 262 -17.19 -8.48 33.14
CA GLU A 262 -17.27 -8.70 31.70
C GLU A 262 -17.76 -10.10 31.38
N MET A 263 -17.28 -11.12 32.13
CA MET A 263 -17.68 -12.52 31.97
C MET A 263 -19.18 -12.76 32.20
N VAL A 264 -19.79 -12.06 33.17
CA VAL A 264 -21.24 -12.18 33.46
C VAL A 264 -22.08 -11.69 32.28
N ARG A 265 -21.61 -10.70 31.52
CA ARG A 265 -22.33 -10.13 30.36
C ARG A 265 -22.30 -11.01 29.11
N VAL A 266 -21.47 -12.05 29.07
CA VAL A 266 -21.31 -12.96 27.91
C VAL A 266 -22.24 -14.19 28.00
N THR A 267 -23.16 -14.23 28.96
CA THR A 267 -23.96 -15.43 29.23
C THR A 267 -25.14 -15.60 28.27
N TRP A 268 -25.12 -16.65 27.44
CA TRP A 268 -26.22 -17.04 26.57
C TRP A 268 -26.68 -18.47 26.89
N SER A 269 -27.99 -18.70 26.89
CA SER A 269 -28.59 -20.02 27.13
C SER A 269 -29.00 -20.70 25.81
N GLY A 270 -28.58 -21.95 25.64
CA GLY A 270 -28.96 -22.79 24.50
C GLY A 270 -28.47 -24.23 24.67
N ALA A 271 -29.31 -25.20 24.30
CA ALA A 271 -28.97 -26.61 24.21
C ALA A 271 -29.24 -27.07 22.77
N ASP A 272 -28.32 -27.82 22.19
CA ASP A 272 -28.52 -28.55 20.93
C ASP A 272 -28.23 -30.04 21.16
N THR A 273 -28.84 -30.89 20.33
CA THR A 273 -28.91 -32.34 20.53
C THR A 273 -27.90 -33.14 19.69
N ASP A 274 -27.16 -32.47 18.79
CA ASP A 274 -26.15 -33.11 17.92
C ASP A 274 -24.79 -33.28 18.64
N PRO A 275 -24.25 -34.52 18.77
CA PRO A 275 -22.97 -34.82 19.42
C PRO A 275 -21.75 -34.09 18.85
N LEU A 276 -21.74 -33.74 17.55
CA LEU A 276 -20.62 -33.01 16.93
C LEU A 276 -20.69 -31.50 17.17
N LEU A 277 -21.90 -30.98 17.40
CA LEU A 277 -22.13 -29.60 17.83
C LEU A 277 -21.96 -29.44 19.35
N PHE A 278 -22.07 -30.54 20.10
CA PHE A 278 -21.92 -30.60 21.56
C PHE A 278 -20.60 -29.98 22.07
N VAL A 279 -19.50 -30.13 21.32
CA VAL A 279 -18.19 -29.54 21.65
C VAL A 279 -18.21 -28.01 21.66
N ARG A 280 -19.17 -27.40 20.96
CA ARG A 280 -19.27 -25.95 20.73
C ARG A 280 -19.99 -25.21 21.86
N PHE A 281 -20.63 -25.93 22.79
CA PHE A 281 -21.55 -25.41 23.80
C PHE A 281 -20.92 -25.00 25.14
N LEU A 282 -19.61 -24.81 25.23
CA LEU A 282 -18.94 -24.81 26.54
C LEU A 282 -18.12 -23.59 26.85
N VAL A 283 -18.72 -22.59 27.49
CA VAL A 283 -17.99 -21.55 28.27
C VAL A 283 -18.73 -21.21 29.56
N PRO A 284 -18.02 -20.81 30.61
CA PRO A 284 -17.20 -21.63 31.49
C PRO A 284 -17.98 -21.95 32.77
N ALA A 285 -17.63 -23.04 33.44
CA ALA A 285 -18.10 -23.38 34.79
C ALA A 285 -17.64 -22.39 35.89
N ILE A 286 -17.34 -21.13 35.54
CA ILE A 286 -16.77 -20.08 36.39
C ILE A 286 -17.82 -19.01 36.77
N LEU A 287 -19.05 -19.10 36.23
CA LEU A 287 -20.11 -18.17 36.59
C LEU A 287 -20.61 -18.47 38.02
N PRO A 288 -20.74 -17.44 38.88
CA PRO A 288 -21.15 -17.63 40.28
C PRO A 288 -22.56 -18.20 40.43
N LYS A 289 -23.42 -18.12 39.39
CA LYS A 289 -24.73 -18.79 39.30
C LYS A 289 -25.07 -19.17 37.84
N PRO A 290 -25.01 -20.47 37.46
CA PRO A 290 -25.45 -20.91 36.14
C PRO A 290 -26.98 -20.90 36.00
N SER A 291 -27.51 -20.66 34.79
CA SER A 291 -28.94 -20.85 34.50
C SER A 291 -29.33 -22.34 34.56
N GLU A 292 -30.60 -22.66 34.80
CA GLU A 292 -31.07 -24.06 34.95
C GLU A 292 -30.70 -24.96 33.77
N SER A 293 -30.77 -24.42 32.54
CA SER A 293 -30.36 -25.11 31.31
C SER A 293 -28.85 -25.39 31.23
N LEU A 294 -28.02 -24.46 31.73
CA LEU A 294 -26.56 -24.61 31.78
C LEU A 294 -26.16 -25.58 32.91
N TRP A 295 -26.93 -25.58 34.01
CA TRP A 295 -26.73 -26.45 35.15
C TRP A 295 -26.83 -27.94 34.76
N ARG A 296 -27.82 -28.29 33.92
CA ARG A 296 -27.96 -29.67 33.38
C ARG A 296 -26.76 -30.08 32.51
N GLN A 297 -26.16 -29.14 31.79
CA GLN A 297 -24.96 -29.40 30.97
C GLN A 297 -23.70 -29.55 31.83
N ILE A 298 -23.55 -28.72 32.87
CA ILE A 298 -22.47 -28.84 33.85
C ILE A 298 -22.55 -30.20 34.56
N GLN A 299 -23.75 -30.60 34.98
CA GLN A 299 -23.98 -31.90 35.62
C GLN A 299 -23.59 -33.07 34.68
N PHE A 300 -24.00 -33.04 33.41
CA PHE A 300 -23.61 -34.05 32.42
C PHE A 300 -22.07 -34.19 32.28
N LEU A 301 -21.33 -33.08 32.34
CA LEU A 301 -19.87 -33.10 32.26
C LEU A 301 -19.21 -33.59 33.55
N GLN A 302 -19.75 -33.20 34.70
CA GLN A 302 -19.27 -33.63 36.01
C GLN A 302 -19.51 -35.13 36.24
N GLU A 303 -20.59 -35.68 35.71
CA GLU A 303 -20.91 -37.12 35.79
C GLU A 303 -19.98 -37.98 34.90
N ARG A 304 -19.37 -37.39 33.85
CA ARG A 304 -18.51 -38.08 32.86
C ARG A 304 -17.03 -37.71 32.92
N THR A 305 -16.56 -37.10 34.01
CA THR A 305 -15.12 -36.92 34.25
C THR A 305 -14.43 -38.27 34.44
N ALA A 306 -13.16 -38.37 34.04
CA ALA A 306 -12.42 -39.62 33.75
C ALA A 306 -12.30 -40.64 34.90
N ASP A 307 -12.81 -40.36 36.10
CA ASP A 307 -12.64 -41.19 37.29
C ASP A 307 -13.84 -42.12 37.56
N SER A 308 -14.95 -42.00 36.82
CA SER A 308 -16.20 -42.70 37.15
C SER A 308 -16.61 -43.86 36.23
N ASP A 309 -16.02 -44.02 35.04
CA ASP A 309 -16.47 -45.07 34.09
C ASP A 309 -15.31 -45.71 33.30
N PRO A 310 -15.00 -47.01 33.52
CA PRO A 310 -13.93 -47.72 32.81
C PRO A 310 -14.17 -47.84 31.29
N ASN A 311 -15.37 -47.56 30.80
CA ASN A 311 -15.64 -47.49 29.37
C ASN A 311 -15.05 -46.24 28.71
N ILE A 312 -14.79 -45.15 29.44
CA ILE A 312 -14.23 -43.89 28.91
C ILE A 312 -12.71 -44.03 28.62
N GLN A 313 -12.02 -44.98 29.25
CA GLN A 313 -10.61 -45.28 28.96
C GLN A 313 -10.36 -45.83 27.56
N ASN A 314 -11.38 -46.37 26.88
CA ASN A 314 -11.20 -47.16 25.66
C ASN A 314 -11.73 -46.52 24.37
N VAL A 315 -12.16 -45.26 24.36
CA VAL A 315 -13.01 -44.78 23.25
C VAL A 315 -12.33 -43.81 22.29
N ALA A 316 -11.89 -44.36 21.16
CA ALA A 316 -11.68 -43.62 19.92
C ALA A 316 -12.98 -43.01 19.35
N ASP A 317 -14.16 -43.43 19.81
CA ASP A 317 -15.47 -42.96 19.32
C ASP A 317 -16.06 -41.77 20.12
N HIS A 318 -15.48 -41.36 21.26
CA HIS A 318 -15.98 -40.26 22.11
C HIS A 318 -15.14 -38.98 21.98
N ASN A 319 -14.50 -38.76 20.84
CA ASN A 319 -13.65 -37.58 20.58
C ASN A 319 -14.37 -36.24 20.85
N ALA A 320 -15.68 -36.16 20.64
CA ALA A 320 -16.46 -34.96 20.92
C ALA A 320 -16.64 -34.71 22.42
N VAL A 321 -16.94 -35.75 23.21
CA VAL A 321 -17.11 -35.62 24.67
C VAL A 321 -15.77 -35.32 25.34
N LEU A 322 -14.69 -35.97 24.92
CA LEU A 322 -13.34 -35.65 25.39
C LEU A 322 -12.90 -34.23 24.99
N ALA A 323 -13.19 -33.79 23.77
CA ALA A 323 -12.93 -32.40 23.36
C ALA A 323 -13.77 -31.39 24.14
N ALA A 324 -15.03 -31.71 24.43
CA ALA A 324 -15.92 -30.88 25.23
C ALA A 324 -15.41 -30.76 26.68
N VAL A 325 -15.04 -31.88 27.31
CA VAL A 325 -14.43 -31.93 28.65
C VAL A 325 -13.10 -31.18 28.67
N ALA A 326 -12.24 -31.37 27.65
CA ALA A 326 -10.98 -30.65 27.50
C ALA A 326 -11.17 -29.13 27.39
N ASN A 327 -12.14 -28.66 26.59
CA ASN A 327 -12.46 -27.24 26.46
C ASN A 327 -13.03 -26.65 27.76
N ALA A 328 -13.84 -27.41 28.48
CA ALA A 328 -14.47 -27.00 29.74
C ALA A 328 -13.48 -26.95 30.91
N LEU A 329 -12.60 -27.95 31.03
CA LEU A 329 -11.64 -28.11 32.14
C LEU A 329 -10.28 -27.45 31.89
N LYS A 330 -10.04 -26.89 30.70
CA LYS A 330 -8.83 -26.13 30.36
C LYS A 330 -8.44 -25.10 31.45
N PHE A 331 -9.45 -24.53 32.10
CA PHE A 331 -9.33 -23.49 33.12
C PHE A 331 -8.98 -24.00 34.52
N HIS A 332 -9.36 -25.24 34.88
CA HIS A 332 -9.17 -25.76 36.24
C HIS A 332 -7.77 -26.36 36.47
N TYR A 333 -7.13 -26.91 35.44
CA TYR A 333 -5.90 -27.70 35.59
C TYR A 333 -4.70 -27.22 34.77
N LYS A 334 -4.75 -26.04 34.13
CA LYS A 334 -3.72 -25.59 33.17
C LYS A 334 -3.37 -26.68 32.14
N LEU A 335 -4.37 -27.43 31.67
CA LEU A 335 -4.15 -28.44 30.64
C LEU A 335 -3.74 -27.74 29.34
N HIS A 336 -2.48 -27.91 28.92
CA HIS A 336 -1.97 -27.48 27.62
C HIS A 336 -2.49 -28.41 26.52
N ILE A 337 -3.79 -28.35 26.21
CA ILE A 337 -4.34 -29.00 25.02
C ILE A 337 -4.27 -27.99 23.87
N TYR A 338 -3.40 -28.31 22.92
CA TYR A 338 -3.05 -27.49 21.76
C TYR A 338 -4.19 -27.47 20.74
N VAL A 339 -5.00 -26.42 20.74
CA VAL A 339 -5.95 -26.16 19.65
C VAL A 339 -5.19 -25.56 18.46
N PHE A 340 -5.06 -26.36 17.40
CA PHE A 340 -4.35 -26.09 16.15
C PHE A 340 -5.00 -24.96 15.34
N THR A 341 -4.70 -23.70 15.66
CA THR A 341 -4.77 -22.59 14.67
C THR A 341 -4.01 -21.31 15.08
N GLU A 342 -3.58 -21.17 16.34
CA GLU A 342 -3.02 -19.91 16.84
C GLU A 342 -1.51 -19.92 17.11
N TRP A 343 -0.82 -21.07 16.93
CA TRP A 343 0.64 -21.08 16.93
C TRP A 343 1.17 -20.88 15.52
N PHE A 344 1.89 -19.76 15.35
CA PHE A 344 2.69 -19.46 14.17
C PHE A 344 3.62 -20.64 13.86
N PHE A 345 3.35 -21.37 12.78
CA PHE A 345 4.37 -22.23 12.20
C PHE A 345 5.39 -21.31 11.53
N PHE A 346 6.44 -20.93 12.28
CA PHE A 346 7.61 -20.33 11.67
C PHE A 346 8.19 -21.34 10.69
N LYS A 347 8.26 -20.99 9.40
CA LYS A 347 9.32 -21.51 8.54
C LYS A 347 10.64 -21.02 9.15
N GLN A 348 11.21 -21.82 10.04
CA GLN A 348 12.48 -21.52 10.73
C GLN A 348 13.70 -21.77 9.83
N PHE A 349 13.49 -22.15 8.56
CA PHE A 349 14.55 -22.28 7.58
C PHE A 349 14.56 -21.05 6.69
N PRO A 350 15.72 -20.39 6.47
CA PRO A 350 15.82 -19.33 5.48
C PRO A 350 15.34 -19.89 4.14
N GLU A 351 14.40 -19.19 3.51
CA GLU A 351 13.96 -19.52 2.15
C GLU A 351 15.16 -19.34 1.23
N LEU A 352 15.88 -20.44 0.98
CA LEU A 352 16.87 -20.51 -0.08
C LEU A 352 16.14 -20.14 -1.38
N SER A 353 16.64 -19.14 -2.09
CA SER A 353 16.16 -18.85 -3.43
C SER A 353 16.30 -20.12 -4.30
N TYR A 354 15.45 -20.27 -5.32
CA TYR A 354 15.51 -21.41 -6.24
C TYR A 354 16.93 -21.66 -6.77
N ARG A 355 17.68 -20.57 -7.02
CA ARG A 355 19.08 -20.59 -7.44
C ARG A 355 20.03 -21.18 -6.39
N GLU A 356 19.82 -20.84 -5.12
CA GLU A 356 20.62 -21.36 -4.00
C GLU A 356 20.29 -22.82 -3.71
N MET A 357 19.02 -23.21 -3.80
CA MET A 357 18.58 -24.61 -3.65
C MET A 357 19.12 -25.48 -4.79
N GLU A 358 19.05 -25.00 -6.03
CA GLU A 358 19.61 -25.69 -7.21
C GLU A 358 21.15 -25.82 -7.10
N ALA A 359 21.84 -24.76 -6.68
CA ALA A 359 23.29 -24.80 -6.47
C ALA A 359 23.70 -25.77 -5.36
N LYS A 360 22.90 -25.86 -4.28
CA LYS A 360 23.14 -26.79 -3.17
C LYS A 360 22.87 -28.24 -3.58
N MET A 361 21.76 -28.50 -4.29
CA MET A 361 21.46 -29.84 -4.84
C MET A 361 22.49 -30.27 -5.89
N ARG A 362 22.95 -29.37 -6.78
CA ARG A 362 24.00 -29.69 -7.76
C ARG A 362 25.34 -30.00 -7.08
N ARG A 363 25.69 -29.29 -6.00
CA ARG A 363 26.87 -29.62 -5.18
C ARG A 363 26.75 -30.98 -4.51
N GLU A 364 25.62 -31.26 -3.86
CA GLU A 364 25.39 -32.55 -3.18
C GLU A 364 25.35 -33.71 -4.18
N MET A 365 24.72 -33.54 -5.34
CA MET A 365 24.69 -34.53 -6.42
C MET A 365 26.07 -34.76 -7.04
N GLN A 366 26.92 -33.73 -7.16
CA GLN A 366 28.31 -33.89 -7.60
C GLN A 366 29.17 -34.62 -6.56
N ILE A 367 28.89 -34.44 -5.27
CA ILE A 367 29.58 -35.14 -4.17
C ILE A 367 29.18 -36.63 -4.16
N GLU A 368 27.91 -36.96 -4.41
CA GLU A 368 27.44 -38.36 -4.51
C GLU A 368 27.90 -39.07 -5.78
N LEU A 369 27.95 -38.39 -6.92
CA LEU A 369 28.41 -38.98 -8.18
C LEU A 369 29.94 -39.15 -8.25
N GLY A 370 30.70 -38.38 -7.47
CA GLY A 370 32.16 -38.47 -7.36
C GLY A 370 32.67 -39.55 -6.39
N MET A 371 31.80 -40.08 -5.52
CA MET A 371 32.13 -41.11 -4.53
C MET A 371 31.46 -42.43 -4.91
N ARG A 372 32.16 -43.29 -5.64
CA ARG A 372 31.93 -44.74 -5.55
C ARG A 372 33.23 -45.44 -5.20
N PRO A 373 33.21 -46.17 -4.08
CA PRO A 373 33.31 -47.62 -4.17
C PRO A 373 31.95 -48.24 -3.89
N ILE A 374 31.58 -49.24 -4.69
CA ILE A 374 30.43 -50.10 -4.45
C ILE A 374 30.82 -51.04 -3.31
N GLU A 375 30.60 -50.63 -2.06
CA GLU A 375 30.50 -51.56 -0.94
C GLU A 375 29.06 -51.54 -0.44
N GLN A 376 28.41 -52.70 -0.52
CA GLN A 376 27.05 -52.92 -0.04
C GLN A 376 27.04 -52.76 1.48
N SER A 377 26.67 -51.59 1.98
CA SER A 377 26.34 -51.43 3.40
C SER A 377 24.99 -52.09 3.66
N THR A 378 25.01 -53.26 4.29
CA THR A 378 23.83 -53.87 4.91
C THR A 378 23.19 -52.86 5.86
N VAL A 379 22.00 -52.36 5.51
CA VAL A 379 21.22 -51.46 6.38
C VAL A 379 20.85 -52.24 7.63
N ASN A 380 21.41 -51.86 8.79
CA ASN A 380 21.03 -52.45 10.07
C ASN A 380 19.58 -52.04 10.40
N PRO A 381 18.60 -52.97 10.43
CA PRO A 381 17.19 -52.65 10.65
C PRO A 381 16.94 -51.99 12.02
N GLU A 382 17.82 -52.25 13.00
CA GLU A 382 17.68 -51.76 14.38
C GLU A 382 18.12 -50.30 14.55
N LEU A 383 18.85 -49.73 13.58
CA LEU A 383 19.33 -48.33 13.62
C LEU A 383 18.49 -47.38 12.75
N HIS A 384 17.41 -47.88 12.14
CA HIS A 384 16.60 -47.09 11.24
C HIS A 384 15.66 -46.16 12.03
N MET A 385 15.84 -44.85 11.88
CA MET A 385 14.93 -43.84 12.45
C MET A 385 13.49 -44.09 11.99
N PRO A 386 12.47 -43.90 12.85
CA PRO A 386 11.10 -44.19 12.48
C PRO A 386 10.64 -43.32 11.30
N ILE A 387 10.29 -43.98 10.19
CA ILE A 387 9.65 -43.33 9.04
C ILE A 387 8.14 -43.37 9.26
N TYR A 388 7.60 -42.23 9.68
CA TYR A 388 6.15 -42.04 9.80
C TYR A 388 5.49 -41.68 8.46
N TYR A 389 6.22 -40.97 7.58
CA TYR A 389 5.80 -40.51 6.25
C TYR A 389 7.03 -40.41 5.31
N GLY A 390 6.84 -40.39 3.98
CA GLY A 390 7.93 -40.20 3.02
C GLY A 390 8.50 -41.52 2.50
N ASN A 391 7.73 -42.24 1.70
CA ASN A 391 8.23 -43.40 0.96
C ASN A 391 9.11 -42.97 -0.24
N ILE A 392 9.74 -43.94 -0.93
CA ILE A 392 10.64 -43.65 -2.04
C ILE A 392 9.95 -42.84 -3.16
N MET A 393 8.66 -43.09 -3.42
CA MET A 393 7.90 -42.36 -4.43
C MET A 393 7.70 -40.90 -4.02
N GLU A 394 7.35 -40.62 -2.76
CA GLU A 394 7.19 -39.27 -2.24
C GLU A 394 8.50 -38.48 -2.23
N ARG A 395 9.63 -39.15 -2.01
CA ARG A 395 10.98 -38.56 -2.03
C ARG A 395 11.49 -38.30 -3.45
N ILE A 396 11.07 -39.08 -4.44
CA ILE A 396 11.42 -38.86 -5.86
C ILE A 396 10.62 -37.70 -6.46
N LEU A 397 9.41 -37.41 -5.98
CA LEU A 397 8.54 -36.36 -6.54
C LEU A 397 9.21 -34.96 -6.63
N PRO A 398 9.93 -34.45 -5.61
CA PRO A 398 10.68 -33.21 -5.71
C PRO A 398 11.82 -33.26 -6.74
N VAL A 399 12.50 -34.40 -6.89
CA VAL A 399 13.64 -34.57 -7.82
C VAL A 399 13.16 -34.65 -9.27
N ARG A 400 12.04 -35.34 -9.51
CA ARG A 400 11.42 -35.43 -10.84
C ARG A 400 10.87 -34.08 -11.32
N ASN A 401 10.41 -33.23 -10.40
CA ASN A 401 10.06 -31.84 -10.71
C ASN A 401 11.25 -31.01 -11.21
N ASN A 402 12.47 -31.23 -10.68
CA ASN A 402 13.68 -30.51 -11.09
C ASN A 402 14.23 -30.95 -12.46
N GLN A 403 14.02 -32.21 -12.87
CA GLN A 403 14.42 -32.68 -14.21
C GLN A 403 13.47 -32.22 -15.33
N ILE A 404 12.24 -31.80 -14.99
CA ILE A 404 11.20 -31.33 -15.92
C ILE A 404 11.05 -29.80 -15.81
N CYS A 405 12.16 -29.08 -15.65
CA CYS A 405 12.17 -27.63 -15.61
C CYS A 405 12.37 -27.03 -17.00
N PHE A 406 11.39 -27.16 -17.91
CA PHE A 406 11.26 -26.23 -19.03
C PHE A 406 9.78 -25.98 -19.41
N THR A 407 9.35 -24.73 -19.23
CA THR A 407 8.10 -24.09 -19.71
C THR A 407 6.74 -24.54 -19.11
N PRO A 408 5.80 -23.60 -18.87
CA PRO A 408 4.44 -23.85 -18.35
C PRO A 408 3.64 -25.01 -18.98
N PRO A 409 3.74 -25.27 -20.31
CA PRO A 409 3.03 -26.39 -20.94
C PRO A 409 3.49 -27.78 -20.45
N GLN A 410 4.71 -27.90 -19.91
CA GLN A 410 5.25 -29.19 -19.47
C GLN A 410 4.83 -29.58 -18.05
N LYS A 411 4.47 -28.61 -17.20
CA LYS A 411 3.78 -28.89 -15.91
C LYS A 411 2.46 -29.63 -16.14
N PHE A 412 1.73 -29.28 -17.20
CA PHE A 412 0.48 -29.94 -17.60
C PHE A 412 0.72 -31.40 -18.03
N ARG A 413 1.78 -31.67 -18.80
CA ARG A 413 2.19 -33.03 -19.19
C ARG A 413 2.64 -33.89 -17.99
N TYR A 414 3.15 -33.28 -16.93
CA TYR A 414 3.57 -33.95 -15.71
C TYR A 414 2.38 -34.38 -14.84
N TYR A 415 1.36 -33.53 -14.65
CA TYR A 415 0.12 -33.94 -13.97
C TYR A 415 -0.62 -35.06 -14.74
N ARG A 416 -0.60 -35.01 -16.08
CA ARG A 416 -1.12 -36.08 -16.95
C ARG A 416 -0.43 -37.45 -16.74
N ARG A 417 0.86 -37.46 -16.40
CA ARG A 417 1.63 -38.71 -16.14
C ARG A 417 1.67 -39.14 -14.67
N LYS A 418 1.41 -38.23 -13.72
CA LYS A 418 1.47 -38.50 -12.26
C LYS A 418 0.36 -39.44 -11.75
N PHE A 419 -0.72 -39.61 -12.50
CA PHE A 419 -1.88 -40.41 -12.09
C PHE A 419 -2.11 -41.71 -12.90
N GLY A 420 -1.24 -42.05 -13.84
CA GLY A 420 -1.19 -43.39 -14.47
C GLY A 420 -2.44 -43.81 -15.25
N TYR A 421 -2.82 -43.06 -16.30
CA TYR A 421 -3.88 -43.48 -17.22
C TYR A 421 -3.42 -43.30 -18.67
N ASP A 422 -3.18 -44.41 -19.35
CA ASP A 422 -2.74 -44.44 -20.76
C ASP A 422 -3.89 -44.21 -21.76
N ASN A 423 -5.15 -44.22 -21.28
CA ASN A 423 -6.34 -43.95 -22.08
C ASN A 423 -7.08 -42.66 -21.64
N LEU A 424 -7.48 -41.85 -22.62
CA LEU A 424 -8.24 -40.60 -22.43
C LEU A 424 -9.55 -40.82 -21.64
N SER A 425 -10.15 -42.00 -21.76
CA SER A 425 -11.39 -42.41 -21.09
C SER A 425 -11.26 -42.58 -19.58
N ASP A 426 -10.09 -42.99 -19.08
CA ASP A 426 -9.86 -43.15 -17.64
C ASP A 426 -9.46 -41.83 -16.98
N PHE A 427 -8.81 -40.94 -17.73
CA PHE A 427 -8.60 -39.55 -17.33
C PHE A 427 -9.92 -38.77 -17.25
N GLU A 428 -10.87 -38.99 -18.17
CA GLU A 428 -12.24 -38.48 -18.08
C GLU A 428 -13.01 -39.06 -16.88
N LYS A 429 -12.81 -40.33 -16.54
CA LYS A 429 -13.38 -40.96 -15.32
C LYS A 429 -12.79 -40.36 -14.04
N PHE A 430 -11.48 -40.14 -13.99
CA PHE A 430 -10.76 -39.52 -12.86
C PHE A 430 -11.09 -38.02 -12.69
N LEU A 431 -11.39 -37.31 -13.78
CA LEU A 431 -11.94 -35.95 -13.75
C LEU A 431 -13.40 -35.90 -13.28
N ARG A 432 -14.20 -36.95 -13.54
CA ARG A 432 -15.58 -37.09 -13.06
C ARG A 432 -15.68 -37.46 -11.59
N ASP A 433 -14.68 -38.13 -11.02
CA ASP A 433 -14.61 -38.51 -9.59
C ASP A 433 -14.25 -37.32 -8.67
N GLY A 434 -15.06 -36.25 -8.69
CA GLY A 434 -15.25 -35.26 -7.60
C GLY A 434 -14.05 -34.50 -7.02
N LYS A 435 -12.81 -34.81 -7.40
CA LYS A 435 -11.57 -34.32 -6.78
C LYS A 435 -10.88 -33.21 -7.56
N TYR A 436 -11.26 -32.99 -8.83
CA TYR A 436 -10.81 -31.87 -9.67
C TYR A 436 -11.95 -30.98 -10.14
N ALA A 437 -12.72 -30.49 -9.17
CA ALA A 437 -13.76 -29.50 -9.42
C ALA A 437 -13.18 -28.14 -9.93
N LEU A 438 -11.84 -27.98 -9.91
CA LEU A 438 -11.10 -26.77 -10.26
C LEU A 438 -11.14 -26.35 -11.73
N LEU A 439 -11.45 -27.27 -12.65
CA LEU A 439 -11.58 -26.97 -14.08
C LEU A 439 -13.03 -26.66 -14.47
N THR A 440 -13.22 -25.89 -15.54
CA THR A 440 -14.55 -25.63 -16.10
C THR A 440 -15.11 -26.85 -16.84
N PRO A 441 -16.45 -27.03 -16.85
CA PRO A 441 -17.07 -28.09 -17.62
C PRO A 441 -16.74 -28.03 -19.11
N SER A 442 -16.68 -26.82 -19.69
CA SER A 442 -16.29 -26.63 -21.09
C SER A 442 -14.85 -27.07 -21.32
N PHE A 443 -13.89 -26.67 -20.49
CA PHE A 443 -12.51 -27.14 -20.62
C PHE A 443 -12.40 -28.67 -20.62
N ILE A 444 -13.17 -29.34 -19.75
CA ILE A 444 -13.19 -30.80 -19.66
C ILE A 444 -13.82 -31.43 -20.90
N SER A 445 -14.92 -30.85 -21.42
CA SER A 445 -15.64 -31.44 -22.56
C SER A 445 -14.89 -31.32 -23.88
N ASP A 446 -14.25 -30.18 -24.14
CA ASP A 446 -13.73 -29.85 -25.47
C ASP A 446 -12.51 -28.93 -25.47
N ASN A 447 -11.88 -28.69 -24.32
CA ASN A 447 -10.79 -27.72 -24.17
C ASN A 447 -11.17 -26.32 -24.69
N HIS A 448 -12.43 -25.89 -24.46
CA HIS A 448 -13.00 -24.63 -24.91
C HIS A 448 -13.11 -24.45 -26.43
N GLN A 449 -13.03 -25.52 -27.23
CA GLN A 449 -13.05 -25.41 -28.70
C GLN A 449 -14.41 -24.98 -29.27
N LEU A 450 -15.51 -25.33 -28.60
CA LEU A 450 -16.87 -25.02 -29.04
C LEU A 450 -17.43 -23.76 -28.36
N SER A 451 -16.77 -23.25 -27.32
CA SER A 451 -17.18 -22.03 -26.62
C SER A 451 -16.53 -20.80 -27.26
N LEU A 452 -17.30 -19.70 -27.35
CA LEU A 452 -16.72 -18.43 -27.78
C LEU A 452 -15.73 -17.91 -26.73
N PRO A 453 -14.62 -17.26 -27.13
CA PRO A 453 -13.64 -16.71 -26.21
C PRO A 453 -14.23 -15.84 -25.10
N SER A 454 -15.19 -14.97 -25.43
CA SER A 454 -15.89 -14.14 -24.46
C SER A 454 -16.67 -14.96 -23.43
N GLN A 455 -17.36 -16.02 -23.85
CA GLN A 455 -18.20 -16.84 -22.97
C GLN A 455 -17.38 -17.62 -21.96
N PHE A 456 -16.28 -18.25 -22.39
CA PHE A 456 -15.46 -19.00 -21.45
C PHE A 456 -14.62 -18.08 -20.56
N CYS A 457 -14.10 -16.96 -21.09
CA CYS A 457 -13.43 -15.94 -20.26
C CYS A 457 -14.38 -15.39 -19.17
N GLN A 458 -15.65 -15.16 -19.50
CA GLN A 458 -16.67 -14.77 -18.54
C GLN A 458 -16.86 -15.84 -17.46
N ALA A 459 -16.98 -17.12 -17.84
CA ALA A 459 -17.10 -18.22 -16.88
C ALA A 459 -15.90 -18.33 -15.92
N LEU A 460 -14.68 -18.04 -16.41
CA LEU A 460 -13.48 -17.99 -15.57
C LEU A 460 -13.51 -16.83 -14.58
N VAL A 461 -13.90 -15.64 -15.04
CA VAL A 461 -14.08 -14.44 -14.19
C VAL A 461 -15.12 -14.71 -13.09
N ASP A 462 -16.27 -15.29 -13.44
CA ASP A 462 -17.34 -15.60 -12.50
C ASP A 462 -16.92 -16.62 -11.44
N ARG A 463 -16.10 -17.61 -11.80
CA ARG A 463 -15.56 -18.58 -10.83
C ARG A 463 -14.61 -17.92 -9.84
N ILE A 464 -13.73 -17.02 -10.28
CA ILE A 464 -12.83 -16.31 -9.37
C ILE A 464 -13.64 -15.40 -8.44
N LEU A 465 -14.69 -14.75 -8.97
CA LEU A 465 -15.60 -13.92 -8.18
C LEU A 465 -16.33 -14.74 -7.11
N GLN A 466 -16.94 -15.87 -7.47
CA GLN A 466 -17.63 -16.77 -6.53
C GLN A 466 -16.67 -17.31 -5.47
N ALA A 467 -15.43 -17.63 -5.85
CA ALA A 467 -14.40 -18.10 -4.91
C ALA A 467 -13.83 -16.98 -4.01
N SER A 468 -13.98 -15.72 -4.41
CA SER A 468 -13.59 -14.54 -3.62
C SER A 468 -14.72 -14.07 -2.69
N ASN A 469 -15.98 -14.29 -3.08
CA ASN A 469 -17.17 -13.80 -2.39
C ASN A 469 -18.15 -14.93 -2.06
N TYR A 470 -17.89 -15.72 -1.01
CA TYR A 470 -18.81 -16.74 -0.48
C TYR A 470 -19.09 -16.56 1.03
N ALA A 471 -20.31 -16.82 1.47
CA ALA A 471 -20.74 -16.50 2.85
C ALA A 471 -20.22 -17.51 3.88
N HIS A 472 -20.52 -18.80 3.67
CA HIS A 472 -20.21 -19.86 4.64
C HIS A 472 -19.39 -20.99 4.02
N GLN A 473 -19.84 -21.50 2.87
CA GLN A 473 -19.17 -22.59 2.19
C GLN A 473 -18.53 -22.09 0.90
N PRO A 474 -17.29 -22.49 0.61
CA PRO A 474 -16.66 -22.17 -0.65
C PRO A 474 -17.41 -22.88 -1.80
N PRO A 475 -17.32 -22.37 -3.04
CA PRO A 475 -17.99 -22.98 -4.17
C PRO A 475 -17.63 -24.46 -4.36
N ALA A 476 -18.53 -25.25 -4.96
CA ALA A 476 -18.31 -26.68 -5.15
C ALA A 476 -17.07 -26.99 -6.01
N PHE A 477 -16.65 -26.03 -6.84
CA PHE A 477 -15.52 -26.15 -7.75
C PHE A 477 -14.14 -25.93 -7.11
N VAL A 478 -14.08 -25.61 -5.81
CA VAL A 478 -12.81 -25.47 -5.07
C VAL A 478 -12.74 -26.50 -3.94
N TYR A 479 -11.52 -26.85 -3.53
CA TYR A 479 -11.33 -27.78 -2.43
C TYR A 479 -11.83 -27.17 -1.11
N LYS A 480 -12.83 -27.81 -0.50
CA LYS A 480 -13.55 -27.26 0.66
C LYS A 480 -12.64 -27.03 1.87
N ASP A 481 -11.76 -27.99 2.17
CA ASP A 481 -10.80 -27.86 3.28
C ASP A 481 -9.48 -27.24 2.82
N TRP A 482 -9.54 -25.96 2.51
CA TRP A 482 -8.40 -25.18 1.99
C TRP A 482 -7.17 -25.14 2.91
N ARG A 483 -7.27 -25.60 4.17
CA ARG A 483 -6.11 -25.69 5.09
C ARG A 483 -5.07 -26.70 4.61
N PHE A 484 -5.53 -27.76 3.95
CA PHE A 484 -4.69 -28.81 3.36
C PHE A 484 -4.48 -28.62 1.86
N ALA A 485 -5.08 -27.57 1.27
CA ALA A 485 -4.82 -27.18 -0.10
C ALA A 485 -3.58 -26.29 -0.20
N GLU A 486 -2.96 -26.28 -1.38
CA GLU A 486 -1.79 -25.44 -1.67
C GLU A 486 -2.12 -23.95 -1.55
N MET A 487 -3.36 -23.57 -1.91
CA MET A 487 -3.84 -22.19 -1.91
C MET A 487 -5.26 -22.08 -1.33
N PRO A 488 -5.66 -20.90 -0.84
CA PRO A 488 -7.04 -20.61 -0.45
C PRO A 488 -7.99 -20.63 -1.67
N PRO A 489 -9.32 -20.68 -1.46
CA PRO A 489 -10.32 -20.80 -2.53
C PRO A 489 -10.16 -19.83 -3.71
N ALA A 490 -9.99 -18.53 -3.44
CA ALA A 490 -9.79 -17.53 -4.49
C ALA A 490 -8.47 -17.75 -5.28
N GLY A 491 -7.39 -18.14 -4.59
CA GLY A 491 -6.11 -18.46 -5.23
C GLY A 491 -6.16 -19.74 -6.06
N GLN A 492 -6.92 -20.75 -5.60
CA GLN A 492 -7.22 -21.95 -6.37
C GLN A 492 -7.96 -21.63 -7.68
N ALA A 493 -9.03 -20.83 -7.59
CA ALA A 493 -9.81 -20.44 -8.76
C ALA A 493 -9.00 -19.61 -9.76
N LEU A 494 -8.20 -18.66 -9.28
CA LEU A 494 -7.33 -17.85 -10.15
C LEU A 494 -6.28 -18.72 -10.86
N THR A 495 -5.61 -19.60 -10.10
CA THR A 495 -4.58 -20.48 -10.68
C THR A 495 -5.20 -21.44 -11.69
N GLY A 496 -6.38 -21.99 -11.39
CA GLY A 496 -7.15 -22.82 -12.32
C GLY A 496 -7.47 -22.07 -13.61
N ALA A 497 -7.98 -20.84 -13.51
CA ALA A 497 -8.27 -20.00 -14.68
C ALA A 497 -7.02 -19.71 -15.53
N CYS A 498 -5.88 -19.42 -14.89
CA CYS A 498 -4.62 -19.21 -15.61
C CYS A 498 -4.14 -20.48 -16.33
N ILE A 499 -4.31 -21.65 -15.70
CA ILE A 499 -3.96 -22.94 -16.32
C ILE A 499 -4.85 -23.20 -17.53
N GLU A 500 -6.16 -22.99 -17.42
CA GLU A 500 -7.09 -23.16 -18.54
C GLU A 500 -6.77 -22.22 -19.71
N LEU A 501 -6.47 -20.95 -19.43
CA LEU A 501 -6.08 -19.99 -20.47
C LEU A 501 -4.76 -20.37 -21.16
N LEU A 502 -3.81 -20.94 -20.42
CA LEU A 502 -2.53 -21.40 -20.98
C LEU A 502 -2.63 -22.72 -21.75
N ALA A 503 -3.61 -23.56 -21.42
CA ALA A 503 -3.84 -24.85 -22.05
C ALA A 503 -4.88 -24.79 -23.20
N SER A 504 -5.65 -23.70 -23.27
CA SER A 504 -6.59 -23.41 -24.34
C SER A 504 -5.89 -23.43 -25.71
N PRO A 505 -6.56 -23.91 -26.77
CA PRO A 505 -6.01 -23.90 -28.12
C PRO A 505 -5.99 -22.49 -28.74
N HIS A 506 -6.66 -21.53 -28.10
CA HIS A 506 -6.74 -20.15 -28.57
C HIS A 506 -5.42 -19.42 -28.37
N ALA A 507 -5.04 -18.58 -29.34
CA ALA A 507 -3.87 -17.73 -29.21
C ALA A 507 -4.06 -16.71 -28.08
N PRO A 508 -2.99 -16.36 -27.33
CA PRO A 508 -3.04 -15.38 -26.24
C PRO A 508 -3.72 -14.05 -26.62
N VAL A 509 -3.49 -13.59 -27.86
CA VAL A 509 -4.09 -12.37 -28.44
C VAL A 509 -5.62 -12.42 -28.40
N ILE A 510 -6.21 -13.55 -28.80
CA ILE A 510 -7.67 -13.70 -28.87
C ILE A 510 -8.27 -13.67 -27.46
N THR A 511 -7.68 -14.45 -26.55
CA THR A 511 -8.18 -14.56 -25.17
C THR A 511 -7.97 -13.30 -24.35
N ALA A 512 -6.86 -12.58 -24.56
CA ALA A 512 -6.59 -11.33 -23.87
C ALA A 512 -7.52 -10.21 -24.35
N HIS A 513 -7.77 -10.08 -25.67
CA HIS A 513 -8.79 -9.15 -26.18
C HIS A 513 -10.18 -9.50 -25.65
N ALA A 514 -10.56 -10.79 -25.66
CA ALA A 514 -11.84 -11.21 -25.09
C ALA A 514 -11.98 -10.80 -23.61
N LEU A 515 -10.91 -10.91 -22.80
CA LEU A 515 -10.91 -10.44 -21.40
C LEU A 515 -11.04 -8.92 -21.28
N ILE A 516 -10.45 -8.15 -22.19
CA ILE A 516 -10.57 -6.68 -22.23
C ILE A 516 -12.00 -6.29 -22.58
N ASP A 517 -12.57 -6.91 -23.62
CA ASP A 517 -13.91 -6.61 -24.14
C ASP A 517 -15.02 -6.86 -23.11
N LEU A 518 -14.85 -7.84 -22.21
CA LEU A 518 -15.81 -8.11 -21.13
C LEU A 518 -16.10 -6.89 -20.25
N VAL A 519 -15.12 -6.00 -20.06
CA VAL A 519 -15.28 -4.79 -19.23
C VAL A 519 -16.08 -3.70 -19.96
N PHE A 520 -16.22 -3.79 -21.27
CA PHE A 520 -17.02 -2.86 -22.08
C PHE A 520 -18.46 -3.30 -22.26
N ILE A 521 -18.80 -4.57 -22.02
CA ILE A 521 -20.17 -5.07 -22.11
C ILE A 521 -21.08 -4.32 -21.12
N ARG A 522 -22.28 -3.93 -21.56
CA ARG A 522 -23.32 -3.29 -20.75
C ARG A 522 -24.61 -4.10 -20.78
N PRO A 523 -25.41 -4.18 -19.69
CA PRO A 523 -25.18 -3.58 -18.38
C PRO A 523 -24.04 -4.28 -17.61
N LEU A 524 -23.15 -3.48 -17.01
CA LEU A 524 -22.08 -3.99 -16.17
C LEU A 524 -22.42 -3.78 -14.70
N HIS A 525 -22.97 -4.82 -14.06
CA HIS A 525 -23.21 -4.78 -12.63
C HIS A 525 -21.88 -4.91 -11.87
N GLN A 526 -21.62 -3.98 -10.95
CA GLN A 526 -20.38 -3.91 -10.15
C GLN A 526 -19.09 -3.82 -11.01
N PRO A 527 -18.85 -2.70 -11.72
CA PRO A 527 -17.75 -2.58 -12.68
C PRO A 527 -16.36 -2.83 -12.08
N PHE A 528 -16.16 -2.41 -10.83
CA PHE A 528 -14.87 -2.60 -10.15
C PHE A 528 -14.53 -4.07 -9.89
N VAL A 529 -15.52 -4.93 -9.70
CA VAL A 529 -15.29 -6.37 -9.49
C VAL A 529 -14.69 -6.98 -10.75
N PHE A 530 -15.27 -6.68 -11.91
CA PHE A 530 -14.75 -7.13 -13.21
C PHE A 530 -13.36 -6.61 -13.48
N LEU A 531 -13.10 -5.32 -13.20
CA LEU A 531 -11.77 -4.71 -13.33
C LEU A 531 -10.72 -5.44 -12.47
N ILE A 532 -11.07 -5.83 -11.24
CA ILE A 532 -10.18 -6.58 -10.36
C ILE A 532 -9.91 -7.97 -10.92
N MET A 533 -10.96 -8.69 -11.35
CA MET A 533 -10.80 -10.06 -11.90
C MET A 533 -9.92 -10.05 -13.16
N PHE A 534 -10.18 -9.12 -14.08
CA PHE A 534 -9.35 -8.87 -15.25
C PHE A 534 -7.88 -8.65 -14.85
N ALA A 535 -7.63 -7.70 -13.94
CA ALA A 535 -6.29 -7.33 -13.54
C ALA A 535 -5.55 -8.51 -12.88
N LEU A 536 -6.21 -9.26 -12.01
CA LEU A 536 -5.63 -10.43 -11.34
C LEU A 536 -5.27 -11.54 -12.33
N ILE A 537 -6.13 -11.84 -13.31
CA ILE A 537 -5.85 -12.85 -14.34
C ILE A 537 -4.65 -12.40 -15.18
N LEU A 538 -4.71 -11.19 -15.74
CA LEU A 538 -3.71 -10.72 -16.69
C LEU A 538 -2.32 -10.56 -16.06
N THR A 539 -2.25 -10.07 -14.82
CA THR A 539 -0.98 -9.96 -14.07
C THR A 539 -0.41 -11.31 -13.62
N ALA A 540 -1.24 -12.35 -13.48
CA ALA A 540 -0.80 -13.70 -13.19
C ALA A 540 -0.35 -14.49 -14.44
N LEU A 541 -0.76 -14.06 -15.64
CA LEU A 541 -0.39 -14.67 -16.92
C LEU A 541 0.98 -14.22 -17.43
N PRO A 542 1.62 -14.99 -18.34
CA PRO A 542 2.90 -14.63 -18.94
C PRO A 542 2.86 -13.34 -19.76
N VAL A 543 4.06 -12.80 -20.05
CA VAL A 543 4.27 -11.56 -20.82
C VAL A 543 3.57 -11.58 -22.18
N SER A 544 3.37 -12.74 -22.81
CA SER A 544 2.65 -12.85 -24.08
C SER A 544 1.20 -12.36 -24.02
N PHE A 545 0.53 -12.50 -22.88
CA PHE A 545 -0.83 -11.96 -22.66
C PHE A 545 -0.77 -10.49 -22.27
N GLN A 546 0.19 -10.11 -21.42
CA GLN A 546 0.38 -8.73 -20.97
C GLN A 546 0.75 -7.78 -22.12
N GLN A 547 1.51 -8.26 -23.12
CA GLN A 547 1.87 -7.49 -24.30
C GLN A 547 0.64 -7.04 -25.09
N VAL A 548 -0.37 -7.90 -25.21
CA VAL A 548 -1.64 -7.58 -25.89
C VAL A 548 -2.32 -6.39 -25.21
N PHE A 549 -2.30 -6.35 -23.88
CA PHE A 549 -2.85 -5.22 -23.14
C PHE A 549 -2.02 -3.95 -23.32
N TYR A 550 -0.69 -4.05 -23.38
CA TYR A 550 0.15 -2.89 -23.71
C TYR A 550 -0.12 -2.37 -25.12
N ASP A 551 -0.26 -3.24 -26.11
CA ASP A 551 -0.59 -2.87 -27.49
C ASP A 551 -1.99 -2.23 -27.57
N HIS A 552 -2.96 -2.76 -26.81
CA HIS A 552 -4.29 -2.15 -26.66
C HIS A 552 -4.21 -0.74 -26.08
N ILE A 553 -3.46 -0.52 -24.98
CA ILE A 553 -3.26 0.82 -24.40
C ILE A 553 -2.57 1.76 -25.39
N VAL A 554 -1.61 1.29 -26.19
CA VAL A 554 -1.00 2.10 -27.26
C VAL A 554 -2.04 2.48 -28.31
N SER A 555 -2.91 1.56 -28.74
CA SER A 555 -3.98 1.88 -29.69
C SER A 555 -4.96 2.93 -29.13
N VAL A 556 -5.24 2.90 -27.83
CA VAL A 556 -6.04 3.94 -27.15
C VAL A 556 -5.31 5.27 -27.15
N LEU A 557 -3.98 5.28 -26.95
CA LEU A 557 -3.15 6.48 -27.01
C LEU A 557 -3.12 7.12 -28.42
N ASP A 558 -3.24 6.31 -29.46
CA ASP A 558 -3.29 6.76 -30.86
C ASP A 558 -4.72 7.15 -31.30
N SER A 559 -5.73 6.95 -30.46
CA SER A 559 -7.13 7.24 -30.81
C SER A 559 -7.46 8.73 -30.79
N GLU A 560 -8.37 9.15 -31.68
CA GLU A 560 -8.83 10.55 -31.76
C GLU A 560 -9.55 11.01 -30.48
N ALA A 561 -10.00 10.09 -29.63
CA ALA A 561 -10.68 10.41 -28.38
C ALA A 561 -9.80 11.25 -27.44
N LEU A 562 -8.47 11.11 -27.50
CA LEU A 562 -7.52 11.90 -26.69
C LEU A 562 -7.36 13.35 -27.15
N HIS A 563 -7.86 13.71 -28.34
CA HIS A 563 -7.82 15.09 -28.83
C HIS A 563 -8.91 15.98 -28.19
N GLY A 564 -9.84 15.39 -27.43
CA GLY A 564 -10.94 16.09 -26.76
C GLY A 564 -10.58 16.75 -25.42
N ASP A 565 -11.61 17.17 -24.67
CA ASP A 565 -11.43 17.75 -23.33
C ASP A 565 -11.03 16.66 -22.31
N PRO A 566 -9.92 16.79 -21.57
CA PRO A 566 -9.49 15.81 -20.57
C PRO A 566 -10.48 15.59 -19.43
N SER A 567 -11.47 16.48 -19.24
CA SER A 567 -12.51 16.34 -18.21
C SER A 567 -13.29 15.03 -18.30
N VAL A 568 -13.37 14.44 -19.50
CA VAL A 568 -14.00 13.14 -19.78
C VAL A 568 -13.33 11.99 -18.98
N CYS A 569 -12.06 12.14 -18.61
CA CYS A 569 -11.32 11.16 -17.79
C CYS A 569 -11.54 11.31 -16.28
N PHE A 570 -12.21 12.39 -15.83
CA PHE A 570 -12.41 12.69 -14.40
C PHE A 570 -13.81 12.33 -13.88
N GLY A 571 -14.62 11.65 -14.71
CA GLY A 571 -15.95 11.18 -14.37
C GLY A 571 -15.98 10.03 -13.36
N SER A 572 -17.18 9.58 -13.00
CA SER A 572 -17.40 8.39 -12.18
C SER A 572 -17.76 7.20 -13.06
N LEU A 573 -16.94 6.14 -13.04
CA LEU A 573 -17.19 4.94 -13.83
C LEU A 573 -18.51 4.25 -13.45
N GLU A 574 -18.90 4.29 -12.16
CA GLU A 574 -20.18 3.73 -11.72
C GLU A 574 -21.36 4.48 -12.33
N SER A 575 -21.27 5.81 -12.40
CA SER A 575 -22.32 6.64 -13.01
C SER A 575 -22.44 6.36 -14.50
N GLU A 576 -21.32 6.20 -15.22
CA GLU A 576 -21.33 5.81 -16.63
C GLU A 576 -21.96 4.43 -16.84
N CYS A 577 -21.58 3.44 -16.02
CA CYS A 577 -22.15 2.10 -16.12
C CYS A 577 -23.64 2.07 -15.78
N LEU A 578 -24.10 2.88 -14.82
CA LEU A 578 -25.50 3.02 -14.44
C LEU A 578 -26.33 3.66 -15.56
N LEU A 579 -25.76 4.67 -16.24
CA LEU A 579 -26.41 5.37 -17.35
C LEU A 579 -26.29 4.63 -18.69
N LEU A 580 -25.64 3.46 -18.71
CA LEU A 580 -25.36 2.67 -19.91
C LEU A 580 -24.60 3.46 -20.98
N THR A 581 -23.79 4.44 -20.57
CA THR A 581 -22.95 5.23 -21.45
C THR A 581 -21.58 4.55 -21.65
N GLU A 582 -21.01 4.74 -22.83
CA GLU A 582 -19.72 4.13 -23.21
C GLU A 582 -18.61 5.18 -23.31
N ASN A 583 -18.12 5.61 -22.14
CA ASN A 583 -16.87 6.37 -22.09
C ASN A 583 -15.66 5.43 -22.20
N GLN A 584 -15.19 5.21 -23.43
CA GLN A 584 -14.09 4.30 -23.72
C GLN A 584 -12.79 4.71 -23.04
N LEU A 585 -12.49 6.01 -22.98
CA LEU A 585 -11.27 6.52 -22.33
C LEU A 585 -11.28 6.28 -20.82
N LEU A 586 -12.38 6.60 -20.14
CA LEU A 586 -12.50 6.38 -18.70
C LEU A 586 -12.42 4.88 -18.35
N THR A 587 -13.08 4.03 -19.14
CA THR A 587 -13.07 2.57 -18.93
C THR A 587 -11.65 2.01 -19.13
N ASN A 588 -10.95 2.42 -20.20
CA ASN A 588 -9.55 2.03 -20.44
C ASN A 588 -8.59 2.55 -19.36
N LEU A 589 -8.81 3.77 -18.86
CA LEU A 589 -8.04 4.33 -17.75
C LEU A 589 -8.26 3.53 -16.46
N ALA A 590 -9.50 3.15 -16.17
CA ALA A 590 -9.84 2.30 -15.02
C ALA A 590 -9.22 0.90 -15.14
N LEU A 591 -9.23 0.31 -16.34
CA LEU A 591 -8.52 -0.95 -16.66
C LEU A 591 -7.02 -0.83 -16.38
N GLY A 592 -6.37 0.22 -16.91
CA GLY A 592 -4.95 0.49 -16.68
C GLY A 592 -4.62 0.66 -15.20
N HIS A 593 -5.45 1.41 -14.47
CA HIS A 593 -5.30 1.59 -13.03
C HIS A 593 -5.42 0.28 -12.24
N ALA A 594 -6.43 -0.55 -12.54
CA ALA A 594 -6.59 -1.85 -11.90
C ALA A 594 -5.38 -2.75 -12.19
N TYR A 595 -4.95 -2.85 -13.46
CA TYR A 595 -3.78 -3.62 -13.86
C TYR A 595 -2.50 -3.19 -13.12
N LEU A 596 -2.18 -1.90 -13.11
CA LEU A 596 -0.99 -1.36 -12.46
C LEU A 596 -1.02 -1.52 -10.93
N GLN A 597 -2.21 -1.45 -10.31
CA GLN A 597 -2.39 -1.65 -8.87
C GLN A 597 -2.04 -3.08 -8.43
N HIS A 598 -2.16 -4.07 -9.32
CA HIS A 598 -1.80 -5.47 -9.08
C HIS A 598 -0.42 -5.86 -9.62
N CYS A 599 0.32 -4.94 -10.27
CA CYS A 599 1.68 -5.17 -10.73
C CYS A 599 2.73 -4.97 -9.61
N ASN A 600 3.82 -5.74 -9.65
CA ASN A 600 4.86 -5.69 -8.61
C ASN A 600 5.87 -4.53 -8.79
N THR A 601 6.20 -4.12 -10.02
CA THR A 601 7.11 -2.98 -10.28
C THR A 601 6.92 -2.38 -11.68
N VAL A 602 6.69 -1.07 -11.78
CA VAL A 602 6.69 -0.32 -13.04
C VAL A 602 7.56 0.94 -12.89
N ARG A 603 8.42 1.22 -13.88
CA ARG A 603 9.23 2.45 -13.95
C ARG A 603 8.66 3.37 -15.02
N ILE A 604 8.28 4.58 -14.64
CA ILE A 604 7.68 5.57 -15.54
C ILE A 604 8.64 6.75 -15.71
N HIS A 605 8.91 7.14 -16.97
CA HIS A 605 9.84 8.21 -17.32
C HIS A 605 9.13 9.54 -17.59
N VAL A 606 8.40 10.06 -16.60
CA VAL A 606 7.53 11.24 -16.73
C VAL A 606 8.27 12.45 -17.30
N TYR A 607 9.42 12.84 -16.73
CA TYR A 607 10.17 14.02 -17.18
C TYR A 607 10.55 13.95 -18.67
N LYS A 608 10.99 12.77 -19.15
CA LYS A 608 11.36 12.58 -20.56
C LYS A 608 10.15 12.71 -21.48
N MET A 609 8.99 12.22 -21.06
CA MET A 609 7.74 12.36 -21.82
C MET A 609 7.28 13.82 -21.88
N THR A 610 7.32 14.54 -20.76
CA THR A 610 6.97 15.97 -20.70
C THR A 610 7.83 16.80 -21.64
N VAL A 611 9.15 16.55 -21.69
CA VAL A 611 10.05 17.23 -22.62
C VAL A 611 9.67 16.95 -24.07
N LYS A 612 9.47 15.68 -24.45
CA LYS A 612 9.08 15.30 -25.82
C LYS A 612 7.77 15.97 -26.27
N VAL A 613 6.78 16.07 -25.39
CA VAL A 613 5.50 16.73 -25.69
C VAL A 613 5.69 18.24 -25.81
N ASN A 614 6.43 18.85 -24.89
CA ASN A 614 6.73 20.29 -24.92
C ASN A 614 7.51 20.69 -26.19
N GLU A 615 8.50 19.90 -26.62
CA GLU A 615 9.27 20.16 -27.84
C GLU A 615 8.42 20.07 -29.12
N ARG A 616 7.38 19.22 -29.13
CA ARG A 616 6.48 19.06 -30.29
C ARG A 616 5.36 20.10 -30.34
N VAL A 617 4.77 20.42 -29.18
CA VAL A 617 3.57 21.28 -29.09
C VAL A 617 3.95 22.74 -28.82
N GLY A 618 5.08 23.01 -28.19
CA GLY A 618 5.49 24.35 -27.75
C GLY A 618 4.78 24.76 -26.46
N LEU A 619 3.71 25.56 -26.57
CA LEU A 619 2.99 26.10 -25.41
C LEU A 619 1.90 25.12 -24.96
N LEU A 620 2.01 24.58 -23.74
CA LEU A 620 1.02 23.65 -23.23
C LEU A 620 -0.15 24.40 -22.57
N LYS A 621 -1.39 24.00 -22.88
CA LYS A 621 -2.60 24.59 -22.26
C LYS A 621 -2.66 24.36 -20.75
N TYR A 622 -2.19 23.20 -20.27
CA TYR A 622 -2.30 22.75 -18.89
C TYR A 622 -0.96 22.72 -18.14
N GLU A 623 -0.04 23.66 -18.44
CA GLU A 623 1.29 23.74 -17.79
C GLU A 623 1.22 23.67 -16.26
N ASP A 624 0.24 24.35 -15.66
CA ASP A 624 0.09 24.43 -14.20
C ASP A 624 -0.16 23.07 -13.56
N SER A 625 -1.11 22.31 -14.09
CA SER A 625 -1.43 20.95 -13.59
C SER A 625 -0.26 19.99 -13.79
N ILE A 626 0.46 20.10 -14.92
CA ILE A 626 1.67 19.29 -15.18
C ILE A 626 2.77 19.64 -14.17
N CYS A 627 3.00 20.93 -13.92
CA CYS A 627 4.02 21.36 -12.96
C CYS A 627 3.67 20.93 -11.53
N ASP A 628 2.39 21.05 -11.14
CA ASP A 628 1.92 20.61 -9.83
C ASP A 628 2.12 19.10 -9.65
N PHE A 629 1.88 18.30 -10.70
CA PHE A 629 2.16 16.86 -10.71
C PHE A 629 3.65 16.56 -10.53
N LEU A 630 4.55 17.27 -11.22
CA LEU A 630 5.99 17.07 -11.07
C LEU A 630 6.48 17.45 -9.65
N TYR A 631 5.92 18.52 -9.06
CA TYR A 631 6.19 18.86 -7.67
C TYR A 631 5.67 17.82 -6.68
N HIS A 632 4.45 17.32 -6.90
CA HIS A 632 3.90 16.24 -6.09
C HIS A 632 4.78 14.99 -6.18
N MET A 633 5.23 14.62 -7.37
CA MET A 633 6.15 13.50 -7.60
C MET A 633 7.48 13.70 -6.87
N LYS A 634 8.10 14.89 -6.96
CA LYS A 634 9.33 15.24 -6.24
C LYS A 634 9.14 15.06 -4.74
N TYR A 635 8.16 15.73 -4.14
CA TYR A 635 8.08 15.82 -2.68
C TYR A 635 7.41 14.63 -2.00
N MET A 636 6.58 13.84 -2.69
CA MET A 636 5.84 12.72 -2.08
C MET A 636 6.43 11.34 -2.38
N TYR A 637 7.23 11.18 -3.44
CA TYR A 637 7.70 9.86 -3.86
C TYR A 637 9.21 9.80 -4.11
N VAL A 638 9.74 10.71 -4.92
CA VAL A 638 11.09 10.54 -5.45
C VAL A 638 12.16 11.25 -4.62
N GLY A 639 11.81 12.37 -3.99
CA GLY A 639 12.77 13.25 -3.32
C GLY A 639 13.84 13.73 -4.29
N ASP A 640 15.10 13.63 -3.86
CA ASP A 640 16.26 14.05 -4.66
C ASP A 640 16.83 12.91 -5.53
N PHE A 641 16.22 11.72 -5.54
CA PHE A 641 16.76 10.54 -6.24
C PHE A 641 16.90 10.74 -7.76
N VAL A 642 15.99 11.51 -8.39
CA VAL A 642 16.05 11.83 -9.83
C VAL A 642 16.43 13.29 -10.10
N LYS A 643 17.05 13.97 -9.15
CA LYS A 643 17.33 15.42 -9.26
C LYS A 643 18.10 15.76 -10.54
N ASN A 644 19.19 15.05 -10.83
CA ASN A 644 20.02 15.31 -12.01
C ASN A 644 19.25 15.11 -13.33
N GLU A 645 18.43 14.06 -13.42
CA GLU A 645 17.60 13.79 -14.59
C GLU A 645 16.50 14.83 -14.77
N ALA A 646 15.88 15.26 -13.66
CA ALA A 646 14.87 16.31 -13.64
C ALA A 646 15.47 17.66 -14.07
N GLU A 647 16.66 18.02 -13.58
CA GLU A 647 17.36 19.26 -13.92
C GLU A 647 17.67 19.34 -15.43
N GLN A 648 18.21 18.26 -16.00
CA GLN A 648 18.47 18.16 -17.44
C GLN A 648 17.18 18.26 -18.27
N ALA A 649 16.09 17.64 -17.81
CA ALA A 649 14.81 17.71 -18.49
C ALA A 649 14.22 19.13 -18.42
N ILE A 650 14.24 19.77 -17.25
CA ILE A 650 13.67 21.12 -17.04
C ILE A 650 14.36 22.15 -17.92
N GLN A 651 15.68 22.06 -18.13
CA GLN A 651 16.41 22.98 -19.01
C GLN A 651 15.87 23.00 -20.45
N ARG A 652 15.31 21.88 -20.93
CA ARG A 652 14.74 21.74 -22.28
C ARG A 652 13.28 22.17 -22.39
N LEU A 653 12.60 22.44 -21.27
CA LEU A 653 11.20 22.89 -21.27
C LEU A 653 11.07 24.37 -21.67
N SER A 654 9.85 24.83 -21.95
CA SER A 654 9.55 26.23 -22.26
C SER A 654 9.98 27.18 -21.12
N PRO A 655 10.28 28.47 -21.40
CA PRO A 655 10.63 29.44 -20.35
C PRO A 655 9.57 29.57 -19.25
N SER A 656 8.28 29.48 -19.61
CA SER A 656 7.16 29.50 -18.66
C SER A 656 7.23 28.32 -17.69
N MET A 657 7.36 27.10 -18.21
CA MET A 657 7.48 25.90 -17.38
C MET A 657 8.76 25.91 -16.53
N ARG A 658 9.89 26.40 -17.06
CA ARG A 658 11.12 26.55 -16.28
C ARG A 658 10.94 27.47 -15.08
N ASN A 659 10.26 28.60 -15.27
CA ASN A 659 9.95 29.50 -14.15
C ASN A 659 9.04 28.79 -13.12
N LYS A 660 8.00 28.08 -13.56
CA LYS A 660 7.11 27.31 -12.67
C LYS A 660 7.85 26.20 -11.91
N LEU A 661 8.82 25.54 -12.54
CA LEU A 661 9.58 24.40 -11.99
C LEU A 661 10.92 24.78 -11.34
N LYS A 662 11.20 26.08 -11.17
CA LYS A 662 12.48 26.59 -10.67
C LYS A 662 12.88 26.10 -9.27
N TYR A 663 11.96 25.51 -8.51
CA TYR A 663 12.20 24.94 -7.17
C TYR A 663 12.47 23.43 -7.19
N ILE A 664 12.31 22.75 -8.35
CA ILE A 664 12.71 21.35 -8.51
C ILE A 664 14.23 21.26 -8.63
N SER A 665 14.81 22.08 -9.50
CA SER A 665 16.25 22.32 -9.56
C SER A 665 16.63 23.22 -8.38
N HIS A 666 17.63 22.87 -7.58
CA HIS A 666 18.12 23.77 -6.53
C HIS A 666 19.02 24.86 -7.16
N THR A 667 18.47 25.61 -8.11
CA THR A 667 19.16 26.65 -8.87
C THR A 667 19.09 28.01 -8.18
N GLN A 668 19.33 28.07 -6.86
CA GLN A 668 19.63 29.35 -6.20
C GLN A 668 21.13 29.66 -6.21
N MET A 669 22.02 28.68 -6.38
CA MET A 669 23.45 28.97 -6.55
C MET A 669 23.80 29.38 -8.00
N ASN A 670 23.06 28.93 -9.02
CA ASN A 670 23.31 29.29 -10.43
C ASN A 670 23.07 30.77 -10.78
N THR A 671 22.51 31.59 -9.87
CA THR A 671 22.40 33.05 -10.06
C THR A 671 23.64 33.79 -9.59
N SER A 672 24.54 33.12 -8.86
CA SER A 672 25.79 33.69 -8.39
C SER A 672 26.89 33.46 -9.43
N SER A 673 27.53 34.54 -9.91
CA SER A 673 28.60 34.49 -10.91
C SER A 673 29.81 33.62 -10.50
N TRP A 674 29.95 33.32 -9.22
CA TRP A 674 31.01 32.51 -8.65
C TRP A 674 30.67 31.01 -8.55
N TYR A 675 29.42 30.58 -8.78
CA TYR A 675 29.03 29.17 -8.74
C TYR A 675 28.76 28.59 -10.13
N TRP A 676 29.44 27.49 -10.45
CA TRP A 676 29.54 26.96 -11.82
C TRP A 676 28.95 25.54 -11.94
N GLY A 677 28.17 25.09 -10.96
CA GLY A 677 27.45 23.80 -10.99
C GLY A 677 28.37 22.59 -11.14
N ASN A 678 27.91 21.58 -11.92
CA ASN A 678 28.63 20.34 -12.18
C ASN A 678 29.79 20.51 -13.19
N MET A 679 30.70 21.42 -12.87
CA MET A 679 31.93 21.65 -13.61
C MET A 679 33.00 20.65 -13.17
N SER A 680 33.73 20.07 -14.14
CA SER A 680 34.85 19.17 -13.83
C SER A 680 36.06 19.95 -13.30
N TRP A 681 36.93 19.28 -12.54
CA TRP A 681 38.15 19.92 -12.03
C TRP A 681 39.08 20.40 -13.16
N LYS A 682 39.13 19.65 -14.28
CA LYS A 682 39.92 20.01 -15.46
C LYS A 682 39.40 21.25 -16.17
N ASP A 683 38.08 21.41 -16.24
CA ASP A 683 37.47 22.58 -16.87
C ASP A 683 37.63 23.80 -15.97
N ALA A 684 37.50 23.63 -14.65
CA ALA A 684 37.80 24.67 -13.68
C ALA A 684 39.26 25.14 -13.76
N GLU A 685 40.22 24.22 -13.95
CA GLU A 685 41.63 24.57 -14.19
C GLU A 685 41.81 25.42 -15.45
N LYS A 686 41.24 25.01 -16.58
CA LYS A 686 41.32 25.77 -17.83
C LYS A 686 40.77 27.19 -17.68
N VAL A 687 39.62 27.33 -17.01
CA VAL A 687 38.98 28.62 -16.78
C VAL A 687 39.79 29.49 -15.83
N LEU A 688 40.32 28.93 -14.74
CA LEU A 688 41.05 29.70 -13.72
C LEU A 688 42.51 30.00 -14.10
N MET A 689 43.13 29.22 -14.97
CA MET A 689 44.51 29.45 -15.43
C MET A 689 44.64 30.72 -16.26
N SER A 690 43.59 31.13 -16.96
CA SER A 690 43.54 32.38 -17.74
C SER A 690 43.15 33.60 -16.91
N GLN A 691 42.99 33.46 -15.58
CA GLN A 691 42.51 34.51 -14.67
C GLN A 691 43.58 34.92 -13.66
N LEU A 692 43.34 36.04 -12.97
CA LEU A 692 44.25 36.62 -11.99
C LEU A 692 44.41 35.71 -10.74
N PRO A 693 45.58 35.71 -10.09
CA PRO A 693 45.76 35.06 -8.80
C PRO A 693 44.78 35.60 -7.75
N GLY A 694 44.09 34.71 -7.04
CA GLY A 694 43.02 35.04 -6.09
C GLY A 694 41.60 34.84 -6.63
N THR A 695 41.42 34.65 -7.94
CA THR A 695 40.12 34.30 -8.52
C THR A 695 39.70 32.89 -8.10
N TYR A 696 38.43 32.71 -7.76
CA TYR A 696 37.87 31.42 -7.34
C TYR A 696 36.52 31.16 -7.99
N LEU A 697 36.14 29.89 -8.02
CA LEU A 697 34.80 29.43 -8.36
C LEU A 697 34.41 28.25 -7.47
N VAL A 698 33.11 28.07 -7.25
CA VAL A 698 32.55 26.96 -6.49
C VAL A 698 31.83 26.03 -7.46
N ARG A 699 32.07 24.73 -7.34
CA ARG A 699 31.51 23.68 -8.20
C ARG A 699 31.08 22.48 -7.38
N ASP A 700 30.24 21.63 -7.97
CA ASP A 700 29.85 20.36 -7.35
C ASP A 700 31.09 19.48 -7.15
N SER A 701 31.12 18.79 -6.01
CA SER A 701 32.20 17.86 -5.69
C SER A 701 31.97 16.53 -6.43
N ALA A 702 33.01 16.03 -7.09
CA ALA A 702 33.02 14.72 -7.74
C ALA A 702 33.14 13.53 -6.76
N SER A 703 33.14 13.80 -5.45
CA SER A 703 33.28 12.79 -4.39
C SER A 703 32.00 12.72 -3.59
N ASP A 704 31.46 11.51 -3.41
CA ASP A 704 30.20 11.24 -2.67
C ASP A 704 30.20 11.72 -1.21
N ARG A 705 31.39 11.92 -0.62
CA ARG A 705 31.55 12.40 0.76
C ARG A 705 31.38 13.91 0.96
N TYR A 706 31.40 14.70 -0.12
CA TYR A 706 31.36 16.16 -0.03
C TYR A 706 30.41 16.71 -1.09
N ILE A 707 29.66 17.77 -0.76
CA ILE A 707 28.67 18.35 -1.68
C ILE A 707 29.35 19.34 -2.64
N PHE A 708 30.28 20.16 -2.14
CA PHE A 708 30.90 21.25 -2.90
C PHE A 708 32.43 21.23 -2.87
N THR A 709 33.06 21.78 -3.91
CA THR A 709 34.50 22.04 -4.02
C THR A 709 34.74 23.48 -4.45
N ILE A 710 35.59 24.21 -3.70
CA ILE A 710 36.11 25.51 -4.12
C ILE A 710 37.37 25.28 -4.94
N SER A 711 37.40 25.84 -6.15
CA SER A 711 38.56 25.88 -7.02
C SER A 711 39.09 27.30 -7.09
N TYR A 712 40.37 27.53 -6.80
CA TYR A 712 40.94 28.88 -6.76
C TYR A 712 42.34 28.94 -7.35
N ARG A 713 42.67 30.09 -7.96
CA ARG A 713 43.93 30.34 -8.63
C ARG A 713 44.98 30.86 -7.65
N THR A 714 46.11 30.20 -7.55
CA THR A 714 47.32 30.70 -6.88
C THR A 714 48.36 31.17 -7.89
N LYS A 715 49.49 31.74 -7.42
CA LYS A 715 50.55 32.29 -8.29
C LYS A 715 51.09 31.28 -9.32
N HIS A 716 51.07 29.99 -9.00
CA HIS A 716 51.71 28.96 -9.82
C HIS A 716 50.79 27.82 -10.25
N SER A 717 49.62 27.64 -9.62
CA SER A 717 48.70 26.53 -9.95
C SER A 717 47.25 26.88 -9.60
N VAL A 718 46.33 25.95 -9.82
CA VAL A 718 44.95 26.02 -9.34
C VAL A 718 44.81 24.94 -8.26
N HIS A 719 44.18 25.28 -7.14
CA HIS A 719 43.92 24.35 -6.06
C HIS A 719 42.43 24.08 -5.91
N HIS A 720 42.11 22.87 -5.46
CA HIS A 720 40.74 22.40 -5.27
C HIS A 720 40.56 21.93 -3.82
N THR A 721 39.76 22.66 -3.05
CA THR A 721 39.48 22.34 -1.65
C THR A 721 38.02 21.94 -1.48
N ARG A 722 37.79 20.75 -0.91
CA ARG A 722 36.44 20.24 -0.64
C ARG A 722 35.86 20.90 0.61
N LEU A 723 34.58 21.24 0.59
CA LEU A 723 33.87 21.86 1.70
C LEU A 723 33.21 20.80 2.57
N ALA A 724 33.63 20.70 3.83
CA ALA A 724 33.02 19.80 4.82
C ALA A 724 31.78 20.45 5.44
N GLN A 725 30.71 19.67 5.65
CA GLN A 725 29.48 20.15 6.28
C GLN A 725 29.43 19.75 7.76
N HIS A 726 29.32 20.72 8.67
CA HIS A 726 29.16 20.50 10.10
C HIS A 726 28.07 21.42 10.66
N GLY A 727 27.08 20.85 11.36
CA GLY A 727 26.02 21.62 12.01
C GLY A 727 25.20 22.52 11.06
N GLY A 728 25.10 22.15 9.78
CA GLY A 728 24.43 22.97 8.76
C GLY A 728 25.32 24.01 8.06
N ASN A 729 26.55 24.24 8.53
CA ASN A 729 27.50 25.18 7.95
C ASN A 729 28.59 24.46 7.13
N PHE A 730 29.17 25.13 6.14
CA PHE A 730 30.26 24.63 5.32
C PHE A 730 31.60 25.23 5.76
N CYS A 731 32.60 24.38 6.00
CA CYS A 731 33.91 24.79 6.51
C CYS A 731 35.04 24.39 5.54
N LEU A 732 36.04 25.24 5.40
CA LEU A 732 37.32 24.93 4.76
C LEU A 732 38.29 24.40 5.82
N GLY A 733 38.75 23.15 5.69
CA GLY A 733 39.84 22.61 6.53
C GLY A 733 39.46 21.76 7.75
N GLY A 734 38.18 21.48 7.99
CA GLY A 734 37.73 20.74 9.18
C GLY A 734 37.77 21.57 10.46
N ASN A 735 37.27 21.04 11.58
CA ASN A 735 37.26 21.75 12.87
C ASN A 735 38.69 22.09 13.29
N LEU A 736 39.03 23.39 13.33
CA LEU A 736 39.96 23.89 14.32
C LEU A 736 39.26 23.76 15.67
N ILE A 737 39.59 22.70 16.40
CA ILE A 737 39.29 22.62 17.83
C ILE A 737 40.17 23.71 18.47
N LEU A 738 39.56 24.83 18.84
CA LEU A 738 40.08 25.79 19.79
C LEU A 738 39.19 25.76 21.03
#